data_AF-A0A934FZ56-F1
#
_entry.id   AF-A0A934FZ56-F1
#
_cell.length_a   1.000
_cell.length_b   1.000
_cell.length_c   1.000
_cell.angle_alpha   90.00
_cell.angle_beta   90.00
_cell.angle_gamma   90.00
#
_symmetry.space_group_name_H-M   'P 1'
#
loop_
_entity.id
_entity.type
_entity.pdbx_description
1 polymer ?
#
loop_
_entity_poly.entity_id
_entity_poly.type
_entity_poly.pdbx_seq_one_letter_code
_entity_poly.pdbx_strand_id
1 'polypeptide(L)'
;MADAKRLTLGLDMGTNSIGWAVLTHAKDGEPSGVAACGSRIFLEAVDAKTKVPKNQQRREARGARKLTKRRKMRKDAVTGLLLRAGLLPLDATERSDIFNTQDPYVLRKRGLDELLKPFELGRAVYHLSQRRGFLSNRKKKAEDDGKVKTAISALRVDITNAGCRTLGEYLASQPVKRKRYTDRAMYKEEFDRIMTAQKAHLSDILTTPFRVELHNAVFYQRPLKKHLVGKCTFEPERSRAASATLEAQAVRFLQDINHLTLKNPITHEYRKLEPDELHKLKNILEYKEKLTWAGAKKALGLHKNEVFNLEENEIKKDLTGNRTAHAIIKAIGERWKEMKDTERNNLVTDMLTIDNVAGFLKRMKTHWGFDEATAVKLAETELEKGYARLSVRAMRRILPHLEAGMIYSDACAAAGYDHANPNKAATTGTLPEPGNLRNPVVQKALYEARKVVNGVIREYGMPDVIRVEMARDMKTTMKEKKRIQKEQNERKKKNEAARFRLSAEWGIENPSGDDVDKYNMWEECKQTCPYTGESISREALFSANVDVEHIIPYSRSLDDSYMNKTLCMAAENRNVKKNMTPYEAYHADETRWQEINQRIQALPYPKRMRFEQKEVDTNECVSRQLNDTRYISKEVAAYLKQLGTEVEVTKGQATAALRHRWGLNRVLAPPGEAIKNREDHRHHAIDAVVIALTSRRLFSKLSRLSARYGGASISERGFALENPWPTFFSDVCEKIDGMVVSHASARKISGALHAGTAMGYLEGREVFAYRKPLDTFNKEKQLEDIGDRKIREIVKARLDEHSGDFKAAFGNLKEKPLLHLD
;
A
#
# COMPACT_ATOMS: atom_id res chain seq x y z
N MET A 1 -10.64 56.44 -3.25
CA MET A 1 -10.37 54.98 -3.10
C MET A 1 -10.95 54.31 -4.32
N ALA A 2 -10.13 53.68 -5.17
CA ALA A 2 -10.62 53.00 -6.37
C ALA A 2 -11.53 51.83 -5.96
N ASP A 3 -12.70 51.71 -6.58
CA ASP A 3 -13.66 50.61 -6.39
C ASP A 3 -12.92 49.26 -6.51
N ALA A 4 -12.73 48.55 -5.41
CA ALA A 4 -12.06 47.26 -5.42
C ALA A 4 -12.92 46.26 -6.22
N LYS A 5 -12.48 45.89 -7.42
CA LYS A 5 -13.15 44.89 -8.25
C LYS A 5 -13.11 43.55 -7.52
N ARG A 6 -14.28 42.94 -7.29
CA ARG A 6 -14.39 41.61 -6.69
C ARG A 6 -13.83 40.55 -7.64
N LEU A 7 -13.00 39.65 -7.11
CA LEU A 7 -12.25 38.64 -7.85
C LEU A 7 -12.61 37.22 -7.43
N THR A 8 -12.77 36.34 -8.42
CA THR A 8 -12.85 34.88 -8.20
C THR A 8 -11.70 34.17 -8.90
N LEU A 9 -10.96 33.32 -8.19
CA LEU A 9 -9.93 32.44 -8.76
C LEU A 9 -10.45 31.01 -8.90
N GLY A 10 -10.51 30.48 -10.12
CA GLY A 10 -10.75 29.06 -10.38
C GLY A 10 -9.44 28.29 -10.54
N LEU A 11 -9.39 27.07 -10.00
CA LEU A 11 -8.23 26.17 -10.09
C LEU A 11 -8.67 24.76 -10.56
N ASP A 12 -8.22 24.36 -11.75
CA ASP A 12 -8.26 22.98 -12.25
C ASP A 12 -6.99 22.26 -11.82
N MET A 13 -7.10 21.26 -10.94
CA MET A 13 -5.96 20.57 -10.35
C MET A 13 -5.76 19.18 -10.95
N GLY A 14 -4.64 18.96 -11.63
CA GLY A 14 -4.20 17.66 -12.15
C GLY A 14 -2.99 17.09 -11.43
N THR A 15 -2.57 15.87 -11.80
CA THR A 15 -1.33 15.25 -11.25
C THR A 15 -0.05 15.85 -11.83
N ASN A 16 -0.14 16.51 -12.99
CA ASN A 16 0.96 17.13 -13.73
C ASN A 16 0.62 18.52 -14.32
N SER A 17 -0.55 19.07 -14.00
CA SER A 17 -1.00 20.36 -14.50
C SER A 17 -1.85 21.13 -13.49
N ILE A 18 -1.83 22.46 -13.58
CA ILE A 18 -2.76 23.37 -12.90
C ILE A 18 -3.29 24.36 -13.92
N GLY A 19 -4.59 24.28 -14.22
CA GLY A 19 -5.30 25.36 -14.88
C GLY A 19 -5.71 26.42 -13.86
N TRP A 20 -5.60 27.69 -14.19
CA TRP A 20 -6.07 28.78 -13.33
C TRP A 20 -6.76 29.87 -14.15
N ALA A 21 -7.75 30.52 -13.55
CA ALA A 21 -8.47 31.64 -14.17
C ALA A 21 -8.94 32.64 -13.10
N VAL A 22 -8.77 33.93 -13.37
CA VAL A 22 -9.23 35.04 -12.53
C VAL A 22 -10.40 35.72 -13.22
N LEU A 23 -11.55 35.74 -12.57
CA LEU A 23 -12.75 36.45 -13.04
C LEU A 23 -12.95 37.74 -12.28
N THR A 24 -13.39 38.77 -12.99
CA THR A 24 -13.88 40.02 -12.40
C THR A 24 -15.39 40.00 -12.29
N HIS A 25 -15.92 40.64 -11.25
CA HIS A 25 -17.36 40.76 -11.03
C HIS A 25 -17.82 42.21 -11.19
N ALA A 26 -19.03 42.38 -11.68
CA ALA A 26 -19.73 43.66 -11.67
C ALA A 26 -20.20 44.02 -10.25
N LYS A 27 -20.74 45.24 -10.07
CA LYS A 27 -21.18 45.75 -8.75
C LYS A 27 -22.32 44.93 -8.14
N ASP A 28 -23.13 44.28 -8.96
CA ASP A 28 -24.20 43.36 -8.54
C ASP A 28 -23.67 41.97 -8.10
N GLY A 29 -22.36 41.75 -8.22
CA GLY A 29 -21.68 40.51 -7.85
C GLY A 29 -21.73 39.44 -8.93
N GLU A 30 -22.29 39.70 -10.11
CA GLU A 30 -22.29 38.75 -11.23
C GLU A 30 -20.94 38.78 -11.99
N PRO A 31 -20.48 37.64 -12.54
CA PRO A 31 -19.27 37.59 -13.36
C PRO A 31 -19.39 38.52 -14.57
N SER A 32 -18.33 39.29 -14.85
CA SER A 32 -18.32 40.35 -15.87
C SER A 32 -17.20 40.20 -16.91
N GLY A 33 -16.23 39.33 -16.66
CA GLY A 33 -15.09 39.15 -17.55
C GLY A 33 -14.03 38.19 -17.00
N VAL A 34 -13.13 37.76 -17.88
CA VAL A 34 -11.91 37.02 -17.52
C VAL A 34 -10.75 38.01 -17.46
N ALA A 35 -10.23 38.28 -16.27
CA ALA A 35 -9.04 39.13 -16.12
C ALA A 35 -7.82 38.45 -16.74
N ALA A 36 -7.58 37.19 -16.37
CA ALA A 36 -6.48 36.38 -16.87
C ALA A 36 -6.76 34.89 -16.69
N CYS A 37 -6.07 34.06 -17.48
CA CYS A 37 -6.04 32.62 -17.31
C CYS A 37 -4.68 32.05 -17.69
N GLY A 38 -4.38 30.84 -17.22
CA GLY A 38 -3.09 30.20 -17.45
C GLY A 38 -3.13 28.69 -17.26
N SER A 39 -2.20 28.00 -17.91
CA SER A 39 -1.90 26.60 -17.66
C SER A 39 -0.46 26.46 -17.16
N ARG A 40 -0.30 25.80 -16.00
CA ARG A 40 1.00 25.46 -15.42
C ARG A 40 1.24 23.95 -15.49
N ILE A 41 2.17 23.52 -16.34
CA ILE A 41 2.55 22.13 -16.55
C ILE A 41 3.82 21.81 -15.77
N PHE A 42 3.85 20.67 -15.09
CA PHE A 42 5.01 20.23 -14.31
C PHE A 42 5.22 18.72 -14.40
N LEU A 43 6.48 18.31 -14.20
CA LEU A 43 6.83 16.89 -14.22
C LEU A 43 6.09 16.12 -13.13
N GLU A 44 5.43 15.05 -13.55
CA GLU A 44 4.79 14.10 -12.64
C GLU A 44 5.84 13.49 -11.69
N ALA A 45 5.44 13.24 -10.43
CA ALA A 45 6.33 12.69 -9.41
C ALA A 45 6.54 11.16 -9.55
N VAL A 46 6.15 10.59 -10.69
CA VAL A 46 6.28 9.17 -11.06
C VAL A 46 7.24 9.00 -12.23
N ASP A 47 7.79 7.81 -12.37
CA ASP A 47 8.57 7.41 -13.54
C ASP A 47 7.71 7.44 -14.81
N ALA A 48 8.21 7.96 -15.93
CA ALA A 48 7.41 8.10 -17.15
C ALA A 48 7.02 6.74 -17.76
N LYS A 49 7.90 5.73 -17.64
CA LYS A 49 7.75 4.41 -18.26
C LYS A 49 7.03 3.45 -17.32
N THR A 50 7.43 3.41 -16.05
CA THR A 50 6.87 2.45 -15.09
C THR A 50 5.73 3.03 -14.28
N LYS A 51 5.51 4.35 -14.31
CA LYS A 51 4.49 5.09 -13.53
C LYS A 51 4.54 4.82 -12.02
N VAL A 52 5.67 4.28 -11.55
CA VAL A 52 5.98 4.06 -10.13
C VAL A 52 6.50 5.37 -9.54
N PRO A 53 6.15 5.74 -8.30
CA PRO A 53 6.69 6.92 -7.64
C PRO A 53 8.23 6.93 -7.62
N LYS A 54 8.86 8.04 -8.03
CA LYS A 54 10.34 8.16 -8.07
C LYS A 54 11.00 7.92 -6.69
N ASN A 55 10.26 8.19 -5.62
CA ASN A 55 10.73 7.96 -4.25
C ASN A 55 10.84 6.46 -3.88
N GLN A 56 10.08 5.58 -4.54
CA GLN A 56 10.12 4.13 -4.34
C GLN A 56 11.41 3.54 -4.90
N GLN A 57 11.74 3.83 -6.16
CA GLN A 57 13.01 3.41 -6.78
C GLN A 57 14.21 3.89 -5.94
N ARG A 58 14.20 5.15 -5.47
CA ARG A 58 15.23 5.69 -4.57
C ARG A 58 15.31 4.91 -3.25
N ARG A 59 14.18 4.52 -2.68
CA ARG A 59 14.10 3.76 -1.42
C ARG A 59 14.66 2.34 -1.60
N GLU A 60 14.34 1.67 -2.70
CA GLU A 60 14.84 0.35 -3.06
C GLU A 60 16.36 0.38 -3.27
N ALA A 61 16.87 1.30 -4.07
CA ALA A 61 18.31 1.47 -4.28
C ALA A 61 19.05 1.77 -2.97
N ARG A 62 18.49 2.60 -2.10
CA ARG A 62 19.03 2.86 -0.75
C ARG A 62 19.01 1.61 0.13
N GLY A 63 17.96 0.79 0.03
CA GLY A 63 17.85 -0.50 0.69
C GLY A 63 18.98 -1.45 0.26
N ALA A 64 19.16 -1.61 -1.05
CA ALA A 64 20.22 -2.41 -1.65
C ALA A 64 21.62 -1.95 -1.20
N ARG A 65 21.91 -0.63 -1.28
CA ARG A 65 23.20 -0.08 -0.78
C ARG A 65 23.46 -0.40 0.69
N LYS A 66 22.43 -0.26 1.55
CA LYS A 66 22.55 -0.61 2.97
C LYS A 66 22.80 -2.10 3.18
N LEU A 67 22.12 -2.96 2.40
CA LEU A 67 22.32 -4.40 2.47
C LEU A 67 23.76 -4.78 2.07
N THR A 68 24.26 -4.24 0.96
CA THR A 68 25.64 -4.45 0.49
C THR A 68 26.65 -3.95 1.51
N LYS A 69 26.52 -2.71 2.00
CA LYS A 69 27.41 -2.13 3.02
C LYS A 69 27.44 -3.00 4.28
N ARG A 70 26.28 -3.39 4.80
CA ARG A 70 26.18 -4.21 6.03
C ARG A 70 26.70 -5.64 5.84
N ARG A 71 26.54 -6.22 4.64
CA ARG A 71 27.14 -7.51 4.30
C ARG A 71 28.66 -7.41 4.29
N LYS A 72 29.22 -6.34 3.70
CA LYS A 72 30.66 -6.06 3.73
C LYS A 72 31.17 -5.87 5.16
N MET A 73 30.59 -4.95 5.93
CA MET A 73 30.99 -4.72 7.34
C MET A 73 30.97 -5.99 8.19
N ARG A 74 29.96 -6.86 7.99
CA ARG A 74 29.90 -8.14 8.68
C ARG A 74 31.04 -9.06 8.28
N LYS A 75 31.28 -9.22 6.97
CA LYS A 75 32.40 -10.02 6.48
C LYS A 75 33.72 -9.51 7.05
N ASP A 76 33.93 -8.19 7.03
CA ASP A 76 35.15 -7.57 7.54
C ASP A 76 35.32 -7.83 9.05
N ALA A 77 34.24 -7.72 9.84
CA ALA A 77 34.26 -8.05 11.27
C ALA A 77 34.58 -9.53 11.53
N VAL A 78 33.97 -10.45 10.78
CA VAL A 78 34.26 -11.89 10.89
C VAL A 78 35.69 -12.19 10.44
N THR A 79 36.17 -11.59 9.34
CA THR A 79 37.55 -11.73 8.90
C THR A 79 38.52 -11.24 9.97
N GLY A 80 38.30 -10.06 10.57
CA GLY A 80 39.14 -9.56 11.66
C GLY A 80 39.17 -10.49 12.88
N LEU A 81 38.03 -11.09 13.24
CA LEU A 81 37.96 -12.10 14.30
C LEU A 81 38.78 -13.34 13.97
N LEU A 82 38.62 -13.88 12.76
CA LEU A 82 39.33 -15.08 12.33
C LEU A 82 40.83 -14.85 12.22
N LEU A 83 41.27 -13.67 11.78
CA LEU A 83 42.69 -13.29 11.74
C LEU A 83 43.31 -13.24 13.13
N ARG A 84 42.64 -12.57 14.08
CA ARG A 84 43.11 -12.49 15.48
C ARG A 84 43.26 -13.86 16.13
N ALA A 85 42.44 -14.83 15.72
CA ALA A 85 42.43 -16.18 16.25
C ALA A 85 43.31 -17.17 15.46
N GLY A 86 44.06 -16.72 14.44
CA GLY A 86 44.87 -17.61 13.59
C GLY A 86 44.04 -18.57 12.73
N LEU A 87 42.76 -18.29 12.52
CA LEU A 87 41.85 -19.10 11.70
C LEU A 87 41.80 -18.62 10.24
N LEU A 88 42.52 -17.56 9.88
CA LEU A 88 42.77 -17.16 8.50
C LEU A 88 44.22 -16.65 8.38
N PRO A 89 44.86 -16.80 7.20
CA PRO A 89 46.20 -16.27 7.00
C PRO A 89 46.22 -14.74 7.01
N LEU A 90 47.33 -14.15 7.47
CA LEU A 90 47.53 -12.70 7.48
C LEU A 90 47.76 -12.15 6.06
N ASP A 91 48.36 -12.96 5.18
CA ASP A 91 48.55 -12.63 3.78
C ASP A 91 47.21 -12.57 3.01
N ALA A 92 47.05 -11.56 2.15
CA ALA A 92 45.80 -11.34 1.44
C ALA A 92 45.61 -12.27 0.23
N THR A 93 46.71 -12.64 -0.42
CA THR A 93 46.71 -13.51 -1.59
C THR A 93 46.37 -14.94 -1.17
N GLU A 94 47.03 -15.45 -0.12
CA GLU A 94 46.75 -16.77 0.45
C GLU A 94 45.29 -16.89 0.91
N ARG A 95 44.75 -15.86 1.57
CA ARG A 95 43.31 -15.81 1.91
C ARG A 95 42.42 -15.89 0.68
N SER A 96 42.77 -15.16 -0.38
CA SER A 96 42.00 -15.16 -1.63
C SER A 96 41.99 -16.56 -2.25
N ASP A 97 43.14 -17.23 -2.27
CA ASP A 97 43.29 -18.58 -2.80
C ASP A 97 42.45 -19.58 -2.01
N ILE A 98 42.49 -19.53 -0.67
CA ILE A 98 41.62 -20.34 0.20
C ILE A 98 40.14 -20.09 -0.09
N PHE A 99 39.74 -18.83 -0.31
CA PHE A 99 38.35 -18.51 -0.60
C PHE A 99 37.88 -19.03 -1.97
N ASN A 100 38.78 -19.12 -2.95
CA ASN A 100 38.49 -19.53 -4.32
C ASN A 100 38.60 -21.04 -4.54
N THR A 101 39.55 -21.71 -3.87
CA THR A 101 39.87 -23.13 -4.12
C THR A 101 39.14 -24.08 -3.16
N GLN A 102 38.92 -23.70 -1.91
CA GLN A 102 38.29 -24.59 -0.93
C GLN A 102 36.76 -24.49 -0.97
N ASP A 103 36.09 -25.62 -1.23
CA ASP A 103 34.62 -25.70 -1.18
C ASP A 103 34.13 -25.59 0.29
N PRO A 104 33.47 -24.48 0.66
CA PRO A 104 33.03 -24.29 2.04
C PRO A 104 31.92 -25.25 2.46
N TYR A 105 31.15 -25.83 1.53
CA TYR A 105 30.11 -26.80 1.87
C TYR A 105 30.72 -28.13 2.30
N VAL A 106 31.77 -28.58 1.60
CA VAL A 106 32.54 -29.78 1.97
C VAL A 106 33.18 -29.57 3.34
N LEU A 107 33.81 -28.42 3.59
CA LEU A 107 34.40 -28.10 4.89
C LEU A 107 33.35 -28.04 6.02
N ARG A 108 32.19 -27.46 5.75
CA ARG A 108 31.07 -27.41 6.73
C ARG A 108 30.54 -28.80 7.07
N LYS A 109 30.54 -29.74 6.12
CA LYS A 109 30.22 -31.15 6.36
C LYS A 109 31.31 -31.83 7.19
N ARG A 110 32.56 -31.79 6.72
CA ARG A 110 33.72 -32.42 7.39
C ARG A 110 33.89 -31.93 8.83
N GLY A 111 33.70 -30.64 9.08
CA GLY A 111 33.82 -30.05 10.42
C GLY A 111 32.79 -30.51 11.46
N LEU A 112 31.85 -31.39 11.09
CA LEU A 112 30.96 -32.07 12.03
C LEU A 112 31.59 -33.35 12.62
N ASP A 113 32.52 -33.97 11.89
CA ASP A 113 33.04 -35.32 12.19
C ASP A 113 34.57 -35.34 12.35
N GLU A 114 35.27 -34.49 11.59
CA GLU A 114 36.73 -34.46 11.49
C GLU A 114 37.28 -33.16 12.05
N LEU A 115 38.51 -33.19 12.58
CA LEU A 115 39.28 -31.99 12.90
C LEU A 115 39.65 -31.24 11.60
N LEU A 116 39.14 -30.02 11.46
CA LEU A 116 39.54 -29.12 10.38
C LEU A 116 40.84 -28.41 10.73
N LYS A 117 41.68 -28.17 9.72
CA LYS A 117 42.82 -27.25 9.89
C LYS A 117 42.31 -25.85 10.24
N PRO A 118 43.08 -25.02 10.97
CA PRO A 118 42.64 -23.68 11.39
C PRO A 118 42.04 -22.83 10.26
N PHE A 119 42.68 -22.82 9.10
CA PHE A 119 42.21 -22.04 7.95
C PHE A 119 40.99 -22.65 7.24
N GLU A 120 40.83 -23.97 7.28
CA GLU A 120 39.62 -24.66 6.79
C GLU A 120 38.41 -24.30 7.67
N LEU A 121 38.58 -24.28 8.99
CA LEU A 121 37.55 -23.84 9.93
C LEU A 121 37.18 -22.37 9.68
N GLY A 122 38.18 -21.49 9.52
CA GLY A 122 37.93 -20.09 9.18
C GLY A 122 37.20 -19.92 7.85
N ARG A 123 37.53 -20.71 6.82
CA ARG A 123 36.83 -20.73 5.53
C ARG A 123 35.36 -21.12 5.67
N ALA A 124 35.07 -22.14 6.48
CA ALA A 124 33.71 -22.59 6.78
C ALA A 124 32.89 -21.50 7.49
N VAL A 125 33.45 -20.89 8.54
CA VAL A 125 32.77 -19.81 9.29
C VAL A 125 32.58 -18.56 8.43
N TYR A 126 33.59 -18.17 7.66
CA TYR A 126 33.49 -17.03 6.76
C TYR A 126 32.33 -17.21 5.76
N HIS A 127 32.10 -18.43 5.27
CA HIS A 127 30.96 -18.72 4.40
C HIS A 127 29.60 -18.51 5.09
N LEU A 128 29.44 -18.92 6.36
CA LEU A 128 28.24 -18.64 7.16
C LEU A 128 28.00 -17.12 7.33
N SER A 129 29.06 -16.30 7.31
CA SER A 129 28.91 -14.84 7.32
C SER A 129 28.40 -14.29 5.98
N GLN A 130 28.73 -14.92 4.85
CA GLN A 130 28.26 -14.50 3.53
C GLN A 130 26.76 -14.76 3.38
N ARG A 131 26.29 -15.89 3.91
CA ARG A 131 24.91 -16.37 3.84
C ARG A 131 24.49 -16.88 5.22
N ARG A 132 23.49 -16.24 5.81
CA ARG A 132 23.04 -16.54 7.17
C ARG A 132 21.53 -16.81 7.26
N GLY A 133 20.86 -17.01 6.13
CA GLY A 133 19.43 -17.27 6.10
C GLY A 133 18.52 -16.09 6.52
N PHE A 134 17.24 -16.27 6.23
CA PHE A 134 16.15 -15.36 6.55
C PHE A 134 15.79 -15.44 8.03
N LEU A 135 15.63 -14.28 8.69
CA LEU A 135 15.16 -14.20 10.07
C LEU A 135 13.85 -13.40 10.08
N SER A 136 12.77 -14.05 10.51
CA SER A 136 11.50 -13.35 10.72
C SER A 136 11.66 -12.34 11.85
N ASN A 137 11.18 -11.12 11.62
CA ASN A 137 11.24 -10.01 12.58
C ASN A 137 9.87 -9.73 13.24
N ARG A 138 8.86 -10.58 13.01
CA ARG A 138 7.50 -10.40 13.57
C ARG A 138 7.40 -11.19 14.89
N LYS A 139 6.74 -10.60 15.92
CA LYS A 139 6.57 -11.18 17.27
C LYS A 139 5.75 -12.49 17.29
N LYS A 140 4.92 -12.75 16.27
CA LYS A 140 4.20 -14.00 16.04
C LYS A 140 4.34 -14.44 14.57
N LYS A 141 4.14 -15.73 14.30
CA LYS A 141 4.13 -16.32 12.94
C LYS A 141 2.98 -15.69 12.13
N ALA A 142 3.29 -14.91 11.08
CA ALA A 142 2.32 -14.46 10.07
C ALA A 142 2.66 -15.04 8.69
N GLU A 143 1.65 -15.24 7.85
CA GLU A 143 1.65 -16.05 6.62
C GLU A 143 2.06 -15.35 5.33
N ASP A 144 2.39 -14.06 5.39
CA ASP A 144 2.93 -13.29 4.25
C ASP A 144 4.32 -13.79 3.81
N ASP A 145 4.97 -14.58 4.69
CA ASP A 145 6.15 -15.37 4.36
C ASP A 145 5.80 -16.70 3.64
N GLY A 146 4.53 -16.98 3.30
CA GLY A 146 4.03 -18.31 2.93
C GLY A 146 4.92 -19.06 1.94
N LYS A 147 5.28 -18.44 0.80
CA LYS A 147 6.19 -19.06 -0.18
C LYS A 147 7.59 -19.34 0.39
N VAL A 148 8.13 -18.41 1.19
CA VAL A 148 9.46 -18.53 1.80
C VAL A 148 9.44 -19.58 2.91
N LYS A 149 8.43 -19.57 3.77
CA LYS A 149 8.23 -20.51 4.87
C LYS A 149 7.93 -21.90 4.38
N THR A 150 6.99 -22.08 3.45
CA THR A 150 6.67 -23.37 2.86
C THR A 150 7.92 -23.96 2.20
N ALA A 151 8.69 -23.17 1.46
CA ALA A 151 9.95 -23.62 0.89
C ALA A 151 11.02 -23.96 1.96
N ILE A 152 11.09 -23.20 3.06
CA ILE A 152 11.98 -23.50 4.20
C ILE A 152 11.55 -24.78 4.90
N SER A 153 10.25 -25.00 5.12
CA SER A 153 9.70 -26.20 5.74
C SER A 153 9.94 -27.43 4.86
N ALA A 154 9.67 -27.33 3.56
CA ALA A 154 9.99 -28.39 2.59
C ALA A 154 11.49 -28.70 2.60
N LEU A 155 12.35 -27.68 2.60
CA LEU A 155 13.79 -27.88 2.70
C LEU A 155 14.20 -28.57 4.02
N ARG A 156 13.56 -28.26 5.15
CA ARG A 156 13.83 -28.97 6.42
C ARG A 156 13.48 -30.45 6.31
N VAL A 157 12.34 -30.78 5.70
CA VAL A 157 11.95 -32.17 5.42
C VAL A 157 12.96 -32.85 4.50
N ASP A 158 13.40 -32.19 3.42
CA ASP A 158 14.42 -32.74 2.51
C ASP A 158 15.74 -33.04 3.23
N ILE A 159 16.19 -32.14 4.13
CA ILE A 159 17.39 -32.34 4.94
C ILE A 159 17.24 -33.58 5.83
N THR A 160 16.10 -33.72 6.52
CA THR A 160 15.81 -34.86 7.38
C THR A 160 15.71 -36.16 6.59
N ASN A 161 14.99 -36.18 5.47
CA ASN A 161 14.83 -37.36 4.62
C ASN A 161 16.16 -37.81 4.00
N ALA A 162 17.06 -36.87 3.71
CA ALA A 162 18.41 -37.18 3.25
C ALA A 162 19.35 -37.65 4.38
N GLY A 163 18.85 -37.84 5.61
CA GLY A 163 19.66 -38.24 6.78
C GLY A 163 20.71 -37.20 7.20
N CYS A 164 20.60 -35.97 6.70
CA CYS A 164 21.57 -34.92 6.94
C CYS A 164 21.24 -34.18 8.25
N ARG A 165 22.28 -33.87 9.03
CA ARG A 165 22.14 -33.26 10.36
C ARG A 165 22.15 -31.74 10.30
N THR A 166 22.70 -31.15 9.23
CA THR A 166 22.77 -29.69 9.03
C THR A 166 22.53 -29.29 7.58
N LEU A 167 22.25 -28.00 7.36
CA LEU A 167 22.09 -27.42 6.03
C LEU A 167 23.36 -27.54 5.19
N GLY A 168 24.54 -27.29 5.77
CA GLY A 168 25.83 -27.38 5.08
C GLY A 168 26.12 -28.79 4.60
N GLU A 169 25.85 -29.79 5.45
CA GLU A 169 25.98 -31.21 5.13
C GLU A 169 25.07 -31.62 3.97
N TYR A 170 23.77 -31.24 4.03
CA TYR A 170 22.84 -31.47 2.93
C TYR A 170 23.31 -30.79 1.64
N LEU A 171 23.66 -29.50 1.69
CA LEU A 171 24.07 -28.76 0.49
C LEU A 171 25.41 -29.22 -0.10
N ALA A 172 26.26 -29.91 0.66
CA ALA A 172 27.49 -30.48 0.12
C ALA A 172 27.21 -31.56 -0.93
N SER A 173 26.12 -32.33 -0.78
CA SER A 173 25.73 -33.40 -1.72
C SER A 173 24.83 -32.92 -2.86
N GLN A 174 24.36 -31.67 -2.84
CA GLN A 174 23.42 -31.19 -3.85
C GLN A 174 24.12 -30.70 -5.12
N PRO A 175 23.60 -31.04 -6.33
CA PRO A 175 24.13 -30.50 -7.59
C PRO A 175 23.89 -28.98 -7.69
N VAL A 176 22.77 -28.50 -7.13
CA VAL A 176 22.44 -27.06 -7.07
C VAL A 176 22.39 -26.60 -5.61
N LYS A 177 23.50 -25.97 -5.18
CA LYS A 177 23.70 -25.47 -3.81
C LYS A 177 23.06 -24.09 -3.55
N ARG A 178 22.67 -23.35 -4.60
CA ARG A 178 22.14 -21.98 -4.55
C ARG A 178 20.65 -21.93 -4.95
N LYS A 179 20.01 -20.76 -4.82
CA LYS A 179 18.59 -20.51 -5.19
C LYS A 179 17.55 -21.28 -4.34
N ARG A 180 17.86 -21.56 -3.08
CA ARG A 180 16.95 -22.16 -2.10
C ARG A 180 16.61 -21.18 -0.98
N TYR A 181 15.39 -21.22 -0.45
CA TYR A 181 15.02 -20.46 0.73
C TYR A 181 15.52 -21.17 1.98
N THR A 182 16.24 -20.45 2.84
CA THR A 182 16.85 -21.00 4.06
C THR A 182 16.56 -20.06 5.22
N ASP A 183 16.21 -20.58 6.39
CA ASP A 183 16.02 -19.76 7.60
C ASP A 183 17.32 -19.55 8.36
N ARG A 184 17.30 -18.62 9.33
CA ARG A 184 18.43 -18.30 10.20
C ARG A 184 18.77 -19.41 11.19
N ALA A 185 17.77 -20.20 11.61
CA ALA A 185 17.94 -21.21 12.63
C ALA A 185 18.82 -22.35 12.12
N MET A 186 18.62 -22.81 10.86
CA MET A 186 19.50 -23.78 10.18
C MET A 186 20.98 -23.41 10.27
N TYR A 187 21.34 -22.14 10.04
CA TYR A 187 22.73 -21.71 10.09
C TYR A 187 23.26 -21.59 11.52
N LYS A 188 22.42 -21.24 12.49
CA LYS A 188 22.80 -21.18 13.92
C LYS A 188 23.04 -22.58 14.46
N GLU A 189 22.07 -23.48 14.25
CA GLU A 189 22.16 -24.90 14.60
C GLU A 189 23.44 -25.52 14.02
N GLU A 190 23.73 -25.26 12.73
CA GLU A 190 24.95 -25.74 12.10
C GLU A 190 26.23 -25.12 12.67
N PHE A 191 26.25 -23.79 12.88
CA PHE A 191 27.39 -23.11 13.51
C PHE A 191 27.68 -23.70 14.88
N ASP A 192 26.65 -23.87 15.71
CA ASP A 192 26.81 -24.38 17.08
C ASP A 192 27.31 -25.84 17.08
N ARG A 193 26.87 -26.67 16.12
CA ARG A 193 27.34 -28.06 15.98
C ARG A 193 28.79 -28.14 15.52
N ILE A 194 29.19 -27.37 14.49
CA ILE A 194 30.59 -27.28 14.06
C ILE A 194 31.47 -26.76 15.20
N MET A 195 31.08 -25.67 15.87
CA MET A 195 31.85 -25.11 16.99
C MET A 195 31.98 -26.10 18.16
N THR A 196 30.99 -26.96 18.37
CA THR A 196 31.03 -27.97 19.43
C THR A 196 31.96 -29.13 19.07
N ALA A 197 31.86 -29.66 17.83
CA ALA A 197 32.75 -30.71 17.34
C ALA A 197 34.22 -30.26 17.33
N GLN A 198 34.49 -29.05 16.83
CA GLN A 198 35.86 -28.54 16.72
C GLN A 198 36.46 -28.11 18.07
N LYS A 199 35.64 -27.73 19.06
CA LYS A 199 36.13 -27.29 20.38
C LYS A 199 36.94 -28.38 21.09
N ALA A 200 36.60 -29.65 20.89
CA ALA A 200 37.33 -30.77 21.53
C ALA A 200 38.82 -30.79 21.16
N HIS A 201 39.18 -30.22 19.99
CA HIS A 201 40.54 -30.24 19.45
C HIS A 201 41.20 -28.87 19.38
N LEU A 202 40.41 -27.79 19.40
CA LEU A 202 40.87 -26.39 19.29
C LEU A 202 40.44 -25.56 20.51
N SER A 203 40.52 -26.12 21.71
CA SER A 203 40.01 -25.50 22.96
C SER A 203 40.62 -24.13 23.25
N ASP A 204 41.90 -23.95 22.94
CA ASP A 204 42.65 -22.72 23.22
C ASP A 204 42.24 -21.58 22.29
N ILE A 205 41.79 -21.91 21.08
CA ILE A 205 41.30 -20.95 20.09
C ILE A 205 39.80 -20.71 20.27
N LEU A 206 39.01 -21.79 20.41
CA LEU A 206 37.55 -21.78 20.48
C LEU A 206 37.01 -21.60 21.91
N THR A 207 37.55 -20.60 22.60
CA THR A 207 37.08 -20.21 23.94
C THR A 207 35.60 -19.79 23.90
N THR A 208 34.89 -19.95 25.02
CA THR A 208 33.47 -19.54 25.11
C THR A 208 33.27 -18.06 24.74
N PRO A 209 34.08 -17.10 25.24
CA PRO A 209 33.96 -15.70 24.82
C PRO A 209 34.14 -15.51 23.31
N PHE A 210 35.15 -16.14 22.70
CA PHE A 210 35.41 -16.00 21.27
C PHE A 210 34.26 -16.59 20.43
N ARG A 211 33.72 -17.75 20.80
CA ARG A 211 32.54 -18.34 20.13
C ARG A 211 31.33 -17.42 20.16
N VAL A 212 31.07 -16.76 21.29
CA VAL A 212 29.96 -15.80 21.43
C VAL A 212 30.21 -14.56 20.58
N GLU A 213 31.43 -14.02 20.59
CA GLU A 213 31.83 -12.88 19.75
C GLU A 213 31.65 -13.21 18.26
N LEU A 214 32.10 -14.39 17.83
CA LEU A 214 32.00 -14.89 16.47
C LEU A 214 30.55 -15.15 16.05
N HIS A 215 29.75 -15.80 16.90
CA HIS A 215 28.31 -16.00 16.67
C HIS A 215 27.60 -14.65 16.48
N ASN A 216 27.89 -13.68 17.35
CA ASN A 216 27.31 -12.34 17.25
C ASN A 216 27.75 -11.63 15.96
N ALA A 217 29.03 -11.70 15.58
CA ALA A 217 29.50 -11.12 14.32
C ALA A 217 28.77 -11.73 13.11
N VAL A 218 28.61 -13.06 13.07
CA VAL A 218 27.91 -13.76 11.97
C VAL A 218 26.42 -13.42 11.94
N PHE A 219 25.73 -13.44 13.08
CA PHE A 219 24.26 -13.41 13.10
C PHE A 219 23.64 -12.06 13.49
N TYR A 220 24.41 -11.08 13.96
CA TYR A 220 23.88 -9.79 14.37
C TYR A 220 23.10 -9.08 13.26
N GLN A 221 21.91 -8.59 13.58
CA GLN A 221 21.15 -7.70 12.72
C GLN A 221 20.66 -6.51 13.53
N ARG A 222 20.66 -5.34 12.91
CA ARG A 222 20.12 -4.14 13.53
C ARG A 222 18.60 -4.31 13.74
N PRO A 223 18.04 -3.82 14.85
CA PRO A 223 16.61 -3.85 15.08
C PRO A 223 15.86 -3.05 14.01
N LEU A 224 14.60 -3.40 13.80
CA LEU A 224 13.72 -2.65 12.89
C LEU A 224 13.47 -1.24 13.44
N LYS A 225 13.24 -0.28 12.53
CA LYS A 225 12.81 1.04 12.93
C LYS A 225 11.36 0.98 13.43
N LYS A 226 11.06 1.66 14.54
CA LYS A 226 9.69 1.84 15.02
C LYS A 226 8.85 2.55 13.95
N HIS A 227 7.58 2.15 13.84
CA HIS A 227 6.65 2.78 12.89
C HIS A 227 6.41 4.25 13.25
N LEU A 228 6.26 5.10 12.23
CA LEU A 228 5.98 6.52 12.43
C LEU A 228 4.50 6.70 12.81
N VAL A 229 4.27 7.14 14.04
CA VAL A 229 2.93 7.46 14.57
C VAL A 229 2.48 8.84 14.06
N GLY A 230 1.21 8.95 13.67
CA GLY A 230 0.64 10.24 13.27
C GLY A 230 0.45 11.19 14.46
N LYS A 231 0.18 12.47 14.17
CA LYS A 231 -0.08 13.49 15.19
C LYS A 231 -1.56 13.60 15.57
N CYS A 232 -1.83 13.99 16.80
CA CYS A 232 -3.19 14.19 17.32
C CYS A 232 -3.91 15.26 16.50
N THR A 233 -5.21 15.04 16.25
CA THR A 233 -6.04 15.98 15.51
C THR A 233 -6.16 17.35 16.19
N PHE A 234 -6.27 17.40 17.53
CA PHE A 234 -6.43 18.66 18.28
C PHE A 234 -5.15 19.20 18.91
N GLU A 235 -4.11 18.36 19.04
CA GLU A 235 -2.84 18.72 19.66
C GLU A 235 -1.68 18.26 18.75
N PRO A 236 -1.38 18.95 17.63
CA PRO A 236 -0.43 18.49 16.60
C PRO A 236 0.99 18.16 17.08
N GLU A 237 1.41 18.74 18.20
CA GLU A 237 2.71 18.43 18.81
C GLU A 237 2.77 16.99 19.37
N ARG A 238 1.63 16.42 19.75
CA ARG A 238 1.54 15.11 20.39
C ARG A 238 1.26 13.99 19.40
N SER A 239 1.82 12.82 19.68
CA SER A 239 1.54 11.59 18.93
C SER A 239 0.14 11.06 19.24
N ARG A 240 -0.48 10.42 18.25
CA ARG A 240 -1.73 9.66 18.42
C ARG A 240 -1.55 8.52 19.41
N ALA A 241 -2.58 8.25 20.20
CA ALA A 241 -2.62 7.09 21.09
C ALA A 241 -2.74 5.79 20.29
N ALA A 242 -2.15 4.71 20.79
CA ALA A 242 -2.41 3.37 20.25
C ALA A 242 -3.90 3.04 20.44
N SER A 243 -4.52 2.35 19.49
CA SER A 243 -5.94 2.00 19.59
C SER A 243 -6.25 1.19 20.86
N ALA A 244 -5.28 0.40 21.35
CA ALA A 244 -5.44 -0.41 22.54
C ALA A 244 -5.35 0.34 23.88
N THR A 245 -5.02 1.64 23.92
CA THR A 245 -5.06 2.37 25.20
C THR A 245 -6.50 2.40 25.73
N LEU A 246 -6.68 2.27 27.05
CA LEU A 246 -8.03 2.21 27.65
C LEU A 246 -8.84 3.47 27.33
N GLU A 247 -8.19 4.63 27.27
CA GLU A 247 -8.85 5.88 26.90
C GLU A 247 -9.39 5.85 25.46
N ALA A 248 -8.67 5.21 24.54
CA ALA A 248 -9.11 5.08 23.15
C ALA A 248 -10.28 4.11 23.01
N GLN A 249 -10.27 3.03 23.79
CA GLN A 249 -11.38 2.07 23.87
C GLN A 249 -12.63 2.75 24.44
N ALA A 250 -12.49 3.46 25.55
CA ALA A 250 -13.56 4.22 26.22
C ALA A 250 -14.16 5.30 25.32
N VAL A 251 -13.33 6.17 24.74
CA VAL A 251 -13.80 7.20 23.79
C VAL A 251 -14.57 6.57 22.62
N ARG A 252 -14.16 5.40 22.12
CA ARG A 252 -14.84 4.73 21.00
C ARG A 252 -16.24 4.25 21.38
N PHE A 253 -16.37 3.48 22.47
CA PHE A 253 -17.67 2.91 22.80
C PHE A 253 -18.61 3.97 23.40
N LEU A 254 -18.09 4.99 24.10
CA LEU A 254 -18.89 6.09 24.62
C LEU A 254 -19.49 6.95 23.49
N GLN A 255 -18.73 7.19 22.41
CA GLN A 255 -19.27 7.84 21.21
C GLN A 255 -20.44 7.07 20.61
N ASP A 256 -20.34 5.74 20.59
CA ASP A 256 -21.41 4.90 20.06
C ASP A 256 -22.67 5.02 20.93
N ILE A 257 -22.56 4.80 22.25
CA ILE A 257 -23.74 4.79 23.13
C ILE A 257 -24.38 6.17 23.29
N ASN A 258 -23.60 7.26 23.33
CA ASN A 258 -24.15 8.61 23.45
C ASN A 258 -24.84 9.08 22.17
N HIS A 259 -24.54 8.46 21.03
CA HIS A 259 -25.25 8.68 19.77
C HIS A 259 -26.46 7.74 19.59
N LEU A 260 -26.72 6.80 20.51
CA LEU A 260 -27.86 5.91 20.40
C LEU A 260 -29.16 6.68 20.61
N THR A 261 -30.11 6.40 19.73
CA THR A 261 -31.50 6.78 19.89
C THR A 261 -32.35 5.55 19.62
N LEU A 262 -33.44 5.39 20.37
CA LEU A 262 -34.34 4.26 20.28
C LEU A 262 -35.60 4.66 19.52
N LYS A 263 -35.94 3.90 18.47
CA LYS A 263 -37.16 4.09 17.69
C LYS A 263 -38.31 3.33 18.33
N ASN A 264 -39.38 4.03 18.64
CA ASN A 264 -40.61 3.41 19.09
C ASN A 264 -41.28 2.64 17.91
N PRO A 265 -41.67 1.37 18.08
CA PRO A 265 -42.24 0.57 17.00
C PRO A 265 -43.63 1.02 16.55
N ILE A 266 -44.37 1.74 17.40
CA ILE A 266 -45.73 2.21 17.13
C ILE A 266 -45.71 3.65 16.62
N THR A 267 -45.11 4.57 17.36
CA THR A 267 -45.11 6.00 17.00
C THR A 267 -44.08 6.36 15.93
N HIS A 268 -43.09 5.48 15.70
CA HIS A 268 -41.92 5.73 14.85
C HIS A 268 -41.05 6.92 15.26
N GLU A 269 -41.29 7.50 16.43
CA GLU A 269 -40.48 8.56 17.01
C GLU A 269 -39.21 8.01 17.64
N TYR A 270 -38.17 8.85 17.66
CA TYR A 270 -36.89 8.51 18.27
C TYR A 270 -36.77 9.20 19.63
N ARG A 271 -36.47 8.43 20.68
CA ARG A 271 -36.07 8.97 21.98
C ARG A 271 -34.57 8.77 22.21
N LYS A 272 -33.97 9.62 23.05
CA LYS A 272 -32.63 9.37 23.58
C LYS A 272 -32.69 8.27 24.64
N LEU A 273 -31.54 7.66 24.91
CA LEU A 273 -31.41 6.76 26.06
C LEU A 273 -31.36 7.59 27.35
N GLU A 274 -31.96 7.05 28.40
CA GLU A 274 -31.93 7.63 29.74
C GLU A 274 -30.52 7.45 30.37
N PRO A 275 -30.12 8.31 31.32
CA PRO A 275 -28.81 8.22 31.97
C PRO A 275 -28.50 6.84 32.56
N ASP A 276 -29.49 6.18 33.17
CA ASP A 276 -29.35 4.83 33.73
C ASP A 276 -29.17 3.75 32.65
N GLU A 277 -29.82 3.90 31.49
CA GLU A 277 -29.64 3.00 30.34
C GLU A 277 -28.22 3.15 29.79
N LEU A 278 -27.73 4.38 29.65
CA LEU A 278 -26.35 4.66 29.22
C LEU A 278 -25.34 4.07 30.21
N HIS A 279 -25.55 4.25 31.52
CA HIS A 279 -24.67 3.72 32.55
C HIS A 279 -24.59 2.17 32.53
N LYS A 280 -25.74 1.50 32.35
CA LYS A 280 -25.79 0.03 32.19
C LYS A 280 -24.98 -0.43 30.97
N LEU A 281 -25.17 0.22 29.81
CA LEU A 281 -24.41 -0.13 28.59
C LEU A 281 -22.91 0.13 28.77
N LYS A 282 -22.53 1.26 29.38
CA LYS A 282 -21.12 1.60 29.70
C LYS A 282 -20.46 0.48 30.49
N ASN A 283 -21.07 0.08 31.61
CA ASN A 283 -20.50 -0.95 32.49
C ASN A 283 -20.34 -2.31 31.79
N ILE A 284 -21.27 -2.67 30.91
CA ILE A 284 -21.18 -3.91 30.13
C ILE A 284 -20.05 -3.83 29.10
N LEU A 285 -19.96 -2.73 28.36
CA LEU A 285 -18.98 -2.55 27.29
C LEU A 285 -17.55 -2.39 27.81
N GLU A 286 -17.37 -1.93 29.05
CA GLU A 286 -16.04 -1.83 29.69
C GLU A 286 -15.34 -3.18 29.85
N TYR A 287 -16.09 -4.29 29.96
CA TYR A 287 -15.53 -5.62 30.21
C TYR A 287 -15.80 -6.63 29.08
N LYS A 288 -16.57 -6.25 28.05
CA LYS A 288 -16.88 -7.12 26.90
C LYS A 288 -16.15 -6.67 25.64
N GLU A 289 -15.79 -7.64 24.80
CA GLU A 289 -15.26 -7.37 23.46
C GLU A 289 -16.31 -6.67 22.57
N LYS A 290 -17.56 -7.10 22.67
CA LYS A 290 -18.72 -6.62 21.92
C LYS A 290 -20.03 -6.93 22.63
N LEU A 291 -21.09 -6.20 22.30
CA LEU A 291 -22.45 -6.41 22.76
C LEU A 291 -23.40 -6.43 21.55
N THR A 292 -24.09 -7.56 21.34
CA THR A 292 -25.07 -7.70 20.25
C THR A 292 -26.30 -6.82 20.53
N TRP A 293 -27.02 -6.40 19.48
CA TRP A 293 -28.24 -5.61 19.66
C TRP A 293 -29.28 -6.33 20.51
N ALA A 294 -29.48 -7.63 20.32
CA ALA A 294 -30.34 -8.45 21.17
C ALA A 294 -29.87 -8.45 22.65
N GLY A 295 -28.55 -8.53 22.86
CA GLY A 295 -27.96 -8.44 24.21
C GLY A 295 -28.14 -7.07 24.85
N ALA A 296 -28.03 -5.98 24.07
CA ALA A 296 -28.27 -4.62 24.53
C ALA A 296 -29.74 -4.41 24.92
N LYS A 297 -30.70 -4.85 24.08
CA LYS A 297 -32.13 -4.79 24.40
C LYS A 297 -32.46 -5.56 25.67
N LYS A 298 -31.93 -6.78 25.82
CA LYS A 298 -32.10 -7.60 27.03
C LYS A 298 -31.52 -6.91 28.27
N ALA A 299 -30.34 -6.30 28.17
CA ALA A 299 -29.70 -5.61 29.29
C ALA A 299 -30.48 -4.37 29.74
N LEU A 300 -31.19 -3.72 28.82
CA LEU A 300 -31.97 -2.52 29.08
C LEU A 300 -33.45 -2.81 29.39
N GLY A 301 -33.91 -4.06 29.26
CA GLY A 301 -35.32 -4.41 29.45
C GLY A 301 -36.23 -3.92 28.31
N LEU A 302 -35.68 -3.69 27.12
CA LEU A 302 -36.40 -3.17 25.96
C LEU A 302 -37.18 -4.26 25.23
N HIS A 303 -38.26 -3.88 24.58
CA HIS A 303 -39.06 -4.78 23.76
C HIS A 303 -38.31 -5.18 22.47
N LYS A 304 -38.55 -6.40 21.98
CA LYS A 304 -37.85 -6.96 20.80
C LYS A 304 -37.98 -6.10 19.52
N ASN A 305 -39.10 -5.38 19.38
CA ASN A 305 -39.41 -4.55 18.22
C ASN A 305 -38.87 -3.12 18.32
N GLU A 306 -38.34 -2.70 19.47
CA GLU A 306 -37.63 -1.41 19.56
C GLU A 306 -36.28 -1.54 18.85
N VAL A 307 -35.88 -0.52 18.09
CA VAL A 307 -34.70 -0.57 17.21
C VAL A 307 -33.80 0.63 17.48
N PHE A 308 -32.51 0.39 17.65
CA PHE A 308 -31.54 1.49 17.75
C PHE A 308 -31.25 2.10 16.37
N ASN A 309 -31.02 3.41 16.30
CA ASN A 309 -30.61 4.09 15.06
C ASN A 309 -29.35 3.47 14.40
N LEU A 310 -28.41 2.97 15.20
CA LEU A 310 -27.21 2.28 14.70
C LEU A 310 -27.46 0.81 14.31
N GLU A 311 -28.56 0.21 14.75
CA GLU A 311 -29.02 -1.12 14.33
C GLU A 311 -29.77 -1.05 12.99
N GLU A 312 -30.53 0.04 12.78
CA GLU A 312 -31.36 0.25 11.59
C GLU A 312 -30.51 0.21 10.30
N ASN A 313 -31.07 -0.38 9.24
CA ASN A 313 -30.41 -0.53 7.93
C ASN A 313 -29.04 -1.24 7.98
N GLU A 314 -28.78 -2.06 9.00
CA GLU A 314 -27.51 -2.76 9.21
C GLU A 314 -26.29 -1.79 9.27
N ILE A 315 -26.47 -0.57 9.78
CA ILE A 315 -25.37 0.41 9.93
C ILE A 315 -24.24 -0.19 10.78
N LYS A 316 -24.61 -0.84 11.90
CA LYS A 316 -23.71 -1.63 12.74
C LYS A 316 -24.33 -2.97 13.08
N LYS A 317 -23.48 -3.99 13.19
CA LYS A 317 -23.85 -5.37 13.56
C LYS A 317 -23.98 -5.54 15.08
N ASP A 318 -23.13 -4.85 15.82
CA ASP A 318 -23.03 -4.89 17.28
C ASP A 318 -22.35 -3.60 17.80
N LEU A 319 -22.44 -3.38 19.11
CA LEU A 319 -21.66 -2.37 19.82
C LEU A 319 -20.29 -2.95 20.14
N THR A 320 -19.23 -2.27 19.72
CA THR A 320 -17.86 -2.68 20.07
C THR A 320 -17.52 -2.19 21.47
N GLY A 321 -17.07 -3.08 22.34
CA GLY A 321 -16.65 -2.73 23.70
C GLY A 321 -15.14 -2.52 23.85
N ASN A 322 -14.67 -2.63 25.08
CA ASN A 322 -13.26 -2.51 25.44
C ASN A 322 -12.54 -3.84 25.19
N ARG A 323 -12.02 -3.98 23.96
CA ARG A 323 -11.30 -5.18 23.52
C ARG A 323 -10.00 -5.38 24.29
N THR A 324 -9.35 -4.29 24.71
CA THR A 324 -8.13 -4.33 25.51
C THR A 324 -8.40 -4.95 26.87
N ALA A 325 -9.37 -4.40 27.62
CA ALA A 325 -9.73 -4.94 28.93
C ALA A 325 -10.18 -6.39 28.81
N HIS A 326 -11.05 -6.71 27.83
CA HIS A 326 -11.49 -8.09 27.59
C HIS A 326 -10.32 -9.07 27.36
N ALA A 327 -9.36 -8.70 26.52
CA ALA A 327 -8.19 -9.53 26.23
C ALA A 327 -7.31 -9.75 27.46
N ILE A 328 -7.11 -8.72 28.30
CA ILE A 328 -6.31 -8.82 29.52
C ILE A 328 -7.05 -9.62 30.60
N ILE A 329 -8.36 -9.44 30.74
CA ILE A 329 -9.19 -10.24 31.67
C ILE A 329 -9.09 -11.72 31.33
N LYS A 330 -9.06 -12.08 30.04
CA LYS A 330 -8.83 -13.47 29.63
C LYS A 330 -7.46 -14.01 30.07
N ALA A 331 -6.46 -13.15 30.21
CA ALA A 331 -5.12 -13.52 30.65
C ALA A 331 -4.97 -13.58 32.17
N ILE A 332 -5.56 -12.64 32.92
CA ILE A 332 -5.31 -12.46 34.37
C ILE A 332 -6.56 -12.57 35.27
N GLY A 333 -7.75 -12.77 34.70
CA GLY A 333 -8.99 -12.99 35.44
C GLY A 333 -9.41 -11.84 36.34
N GLU A 334 -9.89 -12.17 37.55
CA GLU A 334 -10.42 -11.23 38.55
C GLU A 334 -9.41 -10.18 39.01
N ARG A 335 -8.11 -10.50 38.93
CA ARG A 335 -7.04 -9.55 39.27
C ARG A 335 -7.14 -8.24 38.47
N TRP A 336 -7.68 -8.27 37.24
CA TRP A 336 -7.94 -7.05 36.48
C TRP A 336 -8.99 -6.15 37.15
N LYS A 337 -10.04 -6.73 37.74
CA LYS A 337 -11.12 -5.98 38.39
C LYS A 337 -10.66 -5.37 39.71
N GLU A 338 -9.76 -6.04 40.42
CA GLU A 338 -9.18 -5.55 41.68
C GLU A 338 -8.19 -4.39 41.47
N MET A 339 -7.56 -4.31 40.29
CA MET A 339 -6.64 -3.22 39.95
C MET A 339 -7.36 -1.86 39.88
N LYS A 340 -6.69 -0.82 40.39
CA LYS A 340 -7.09 0.58 40.20
C LYS A 340 -6.88 1.00 38.74
N ASP A 341 -7.60 2.02 38.28
CA ASP A 341 -7.50 2.48 36.89
C ASP A 341 -6.08 2.93 36.50
N THR A 342 -5.32 3.49 37.43
CA THR A 342 -3.91 3.83 37.22
C THR A 342 -3.06 2.59 36.96
N GLU A 343 -3.31 1.50 37.67
CA GLU A 343 -2.60 0.23 37.49
C GLU A 343 -2.97 -0.42 36.17
N ARG A 344 -4.26 -0.47 35.83
CA ARG A 344 -4.74 -0.96 34.52
C ARG A 344 -4.10 -0.21 33.36
N ASN A 345 -4.05 1.12 33.43
CA ASN A 345 -3.41 1.95 32.40
C ASN A 345 -1.89 1.72 32.31
N ASN A 346 -1.21 1.57 33.45
CA ASN A 346 0.22 1.29 33.50
C ASN A 346 0.55 -0.10 32.92
N LEU A 347 -0.26 -1.12 33.21
CA LEU A 347 -0.09 -2.46 32.66
C LEU A 347 -0.25 -2.45 31.13
N VAL A 348 -1.31 -1.81 30.61
CA VAL A 348 -1.51 -1.63 29.17
C VAL A 348 -0.34 -0.88 28.54
N THR A 349 0.21 0.13 29.22
CA THR A 349 1.38 0.87 28.74
C THR A 349 2.62 -0.01 28.66
N ASP A 350 2.90 -0.82 29.68
CA ASP A 350 4.01 -1.78 29.67
C ASP A 350 3.85 -2.80 28.53
N MET A 351 2.63 -3.33 28.31
CA MET A 351 2.32 -4.24 27.20
C MET A 351 2.53 -3.61 25.82
N LEU A 352 2.27 -2.32 25.67
CA LEU A 352 2.43 -1.61 24.39
C LEU A 352 3.85 -1.13 24.13
N THR A 353 4.61 -0.79 25.18
CA THR A 353 5.90 -0.09 25.04
C THR A 353 7.10 -1.02 25.12
N ILE A 354 7.00 -2.14 25.83
CA ILE A 354 8.10 -3.11 25.97
C ILE A 354 8.10 -4.04 24.75
N ASP A 355 9.09 -3.84 23.88
CA ASP A 355 9.17 -4.51 22.59
C ASP A 355 9.94 -5.83 22.62
N ASN A 356 10.71 -6.10 23.68
CA ASN A 356 11.53 -7.29 23.82
C ASN A 356 10.91 -8.30 24.80
N VAL A 357 10.79 -9.57 24.38
CA VAL A 357 10.10 -10.61 25.15
C VAL A 357 10.78 -10.87 26.50
N ALA A 358 12.11 -10.97 26.53
CA ALA A 358 12.84 -11.24 27.78
C ALA A 358 12.64 -10.14 28.83
N GLY A 359 12.73 -8.87 28.42
CA GLY A 359 12.48 -7.72 29.30
C GLY A 359 11.00 -7.59 29.67
N PHE A 360 10.07 -7.95 28.78
CA PHE A 360 8.64 -8.00 29.09
C PHE A 360 8.36 -9.04 30.17
N LEU A 361 8.82 -10.29 30.00
CA LEU A 361 8.65 -11.35 30.99
C LEU A 361 9.29 -10.97 32.33
N LYS A 362 10.50 -10.39 32.31
CA LYS A 362 11.14 -9.88 33.53
C LYS A 362 10.28 -8.79 34.19
N ARG A 363 9.75 -7.84 33.44
CA ARG A 363 8.88 -6.77 33.94
C ARG A 363 7.60 -7.32 34.58
N MET A 364 6.93 -8.26 33.91
CA MET A 364 5.70 -8.90 34.42
C MET A 364 5.95 -9.66 35.73
N LYS A 365 7.09 -10.32 35.88
CA LYS A 365 7.43 -11.05 37.11
C LYS A 365 7.88 -10.13 38.24
N THR A 366 8.80 -9.21 37.96
CA THR A 366 9.47 -8.42 39.02
C THR A 366 8.66 -7.22 39.49
N HIS A 367 8.02 -6.49 38.57
CA HIS A 367 7.26 -5.29 38.92
C HIS A 367 5.80 -5.62 39.22
N TRP A 368 5.19 -6.46 38.37
CA TRP A 368 3.78 -6.81 38.51
C TRP A 368 3.53 -8.06 39.35
N GLY A 369 4.56 -8.84 39.71
CA GLY A 369 4.36 -10.05 40.53
C GLY A 369 3.45 -11.10 39.88
N PHE A 370 3.50 -11.24 38.56
CA PHE A 370 2.85 -12.36 37.87
C PHE A 370 3.74 -13.60 37.92
N ASP A 371 3.15 -14.79 38.00
CA ASP A 371 3.88 -16.04 37.80
C ASP A 371 4.34 -16.19 36.33
N GLU A 372 5.22 -17.16 36.07
CA GLU A 372 5.77 -17.41 34.72
C GLU A 372 4.65 -17.69 33.71
N ALA A 373 3.67 -18.51 34.08
CA ALA A 373 2.59 -18.92 33.18
C ALA A 373 1.72 -17.73 32.76
N THR A 374 1.39 -16.84 33.69
CA THR A 374 0.59 -15.63 33.45
C THR A 374 1.40 -14.60 32.67
N ALA A 375 2.69 -14.43 32.98
CA ALA A 375 3.58 -13.57 32.21
C ALA A 375 3.69 -14.01 30.74
N VAL A 376 3.77 -15.32 30.49
CA VAL A 376 3.75 -15.89 29.14
C VAL A 376 2.39 -15.66 28.46
N LYS A 377 1.26 -15.93 29.13
CA LYS A 377 -0.08 -15.64 28.60
C LYS A 377 -0.25 -14.16 28.20
N LEU A 378 0.22 -13.24 29.03
CA LEU A 378 0.22 -11.81 28.74
C LEU A 378 1.13 -11.46 27.55
N ALA A 379 2.29 -12.11 27.43
CA ALA A 379 3.18 -11.92 26.28
C ALA A 379 2.57 -12.40 24.95
N GLU A 380 1.70 -13.41 25.02
CA GLU A 380 0.97 -13.97 23.87
C GLU A 380 -0.34 -13.22 23.54
N THR A 381 -0.82 -12.39 24.46
CA THR A 381 -2.07 -11.63 24.31
C THR A 381 -1.92 -10.55 23.25
N GLU A 382 -2.74 -10.63 22.19
CA GLU A 382 -2.76 -9.61 21.14
C GLU A 382 -3.72 -8.47 21.47
N LEU A 383 -3.16 -7.27 21.64
CA LEU A 383 -3.92 -6.05 21.78
C LEU A 383 -4.29 -5.45 20.42
N GLU A 384 -5.35 -4.64 20.39
CA GLU A 384 -5.85 -4.00 19.17
C GLU A 384 -4.77 -3.16 18.48
N LYS A 385 -4.47 -3.51 17.23
CA LYS A 385 -3.45 -2.83 16.41
C LYS A 385 -3.97 -1.49 15.89
N GLY A 386 -3.04 -0.57 15.66
CA GLY A 386 -3.33 0.74 15.07
C GLY A 386 -3.29 1.88 16.08
N TYR A 387 -3.73 3.06 15.62
CA TYR A 387 -3.72 4.28 16.40
C TYR A 387 -5.06 5.01 16.24
N ALA A 388 -5.54 5.59 17.33
CA ALA A 388 -6.67 6.50 17.32
C ALA A 388 -6.32 7.83 16.62
N ARG A 389 -7.29 8.71 16.42
CA ARG A 389 -7.04 10.05 15.82
C ARG A 389 -6.47 11.06 16.83
N LEU A 390 -6.66 10.82 18.12
CA LEU A 390 -6.30 11.74 19.20
C LEU A 390 -5.11 11.22 20.02
N SER A 391 -4.46 12.13 20.75
CA SER A 391 -3.50 11.80 21.81
C SER A 391 -4.24 11.27 23.03
N VAL A 392 -3.56 10.50 23.89
CA VAL A 392 -4.11 10.07 25.19
C VAL A 392 -4.57 11.29 26.01
N ARG A 393 -3.78 12.38 26.00
CA ARG A 393 -4.13 13.62 26.71
C ARG A 393 -5.42 14.25 26.20
N ALA A 394 -5.59 14.37 24.88
CA ALA A 394 -6.81 14.92 24.32
C ALA A 394 -8.03 14.05 24.66
N MET A 395 -7.87 12.72 24.63
CA MET A 395 -8.93 11.81 25.08
C MET A 395 -9.27 11.97 26.55
N ARG A 396 -8.28 12.08 27.45
CA ARG A 396 -8.52 12.32 28.88
C ARG A 396 -9.28 13.61 29.16
N ARG A 397 -9.13 14.64 28.32
CA ARG A 397 -9.93 15.87 28.41
C ARG A 397 -11.37 15.69 27.92
N ILE A 398 -11.59 14.83 26.93
CA ILE A 398 -12.90 14.59 26.32
C ILE A 398 -13.72 13.57 27.13
N LEU A 399 -13.06 12.59 27.74
CA LEU A 399 -13.69 11.46 28.44
C LEU A 399 -14.71 11.88 29.50
N PRO A 400 -14.42 12.81 30.43
CA PRO A 400 -15.39 13.19 31.46
C PRO A 400 -16.72 13.69 30.89
N HIS A 401 -16.67 14.40 29.75
CA HIS A 401 -17.86 14.91 29.07
C HIS A 401 -18.62 13.81 28.33
N LEU A 402 -17.91 12.86 27.72
CA LEU A 402 -18.54 11.66 27.14
C LEU A 402 -19.17 10.78 28.23
N GLU A 403 -18.54 10.65 29.40
CA GLU A 403 -19.09 9.91 30.52
C GLU A 403 -20.34 10.56 31.11
N ALA A 404 -20.46 11.89 30.98
CA ALA A 404 -21.66 12.64 31.31
C ALA A 404 -22.78 12.54 30.24
N GLY A 405 -22.60 11.73 29.19
CA GLY A 405 -23.60 11.48 28.15
C GLY A 405 -23.59 12.47 26.98
N MET A 406 -22.62 13.39 26.90
CA MET A 406 -22.52 14.33 25.79
C MET A 406 -22.16 13.63 24.47
N ILE A 407 -22.71 14.10 23.36
CA ILE A 407 -22.28 13.66 22.03
C ILE A 407 -20.85 14.16 21.73
N TYR A 408 -20.17 13.54 20.77
CA TYR A 408 -18.74 13.78 20.57
C TYR A 408 -18.37 15.25 20.28
N SER A 409 -19.19 15.95 19.48
CA SER A 409 -18.96 17.37 19.16
C SER A 409 -18.98 18.24 20.41
N ASP A 410 -19.96 17.99 21.27
CA ASP A 410 -20.23 18.79 22.46
C ASP A 410 -19.19 18.48 23.54
N ALA A 411 -18.82 17.20 23.67
CA ALA A 411 -17.71 16.77 24.51
C ALA A 411 -16.37 17.37 24.07
N CYS A 412 -16.14 17.52 22.76
CA CYS A 412 -14.97 18.23 22.25
C CYS A 412 -15.02 19.72 22.61
N ALA A 413 -16.15 20.39 22.40
CA ALA A 413 -16.32 21.81 22.72
C ALA A 413 -16.13 22.08 24.22
N ALA A 414 -16.75 21.26 25.09
CA ALA A 414 -16.59 21.33 26.54
C ALA A 414 -15.14 21.06 26.97
N ALA A 415 -14.42 20.18 26.28
CA ALA A 415 -13.00 19.96 26.48
C ALA A 415 -12.10 21.10 25.96
N GLY A 416 -12.65 22.13 25.32
CA GLY A 416 -11.93 23.27 24.74
C GLY A 416 -11.36 23.01 23.34
N TYR A 417 -11.98 22.12 22.57
CA TYR A 417 -11.59 21.79 21.20
C TYR A 417 -12.68 22.15 20.18
N ASP A 418 -12.27 22.73 19.05
CA ASP A 418 -13.16 22.95 17.90
C ASP A 418 -13.19 21.70 17.01
N HIS A 419 -14.28 20.92 17.10
CA HIS A 419 -14.46 19.73 16.28
C HIS A 419 -14.53 20.04 14.77
N ALA A 420 -15.09 21.20 14.40
CA ALA A 420 -15.23 21.61 13.00
C ALA A 420 -13.90 22.10 12.42
N ASN A 421 -13.08 22.79 13.22
CA ASN A 421 -11.77 23.32 12.83
C ASN A 421 -10.66 22.94 13.84
N PRO A 422 -10.28 21.65 13.91
CA PRO A 422 -9.41 21.13 14.97
C PRO A 422 -7.98 21.70 14.98
N ASN A 423 -7.54 22.30 13.87
CA ASN A 423 -6.25 22.96 13.72
C ASN A 423 -6.46 24.24 12.91
N LYS A 424 -7.05 25.27 13.52
CA LYS A 424 -7.18 26.57 12.86
C LYS A 424 -5.78 27.09 12.53
N ALA A 425 -5.39 26.96 11.26
CA ALA A 425 -4.12 27.47 10.79
C ALA A 425 -4.14 29.00 10.86
N ALA A 426 -2.99 29.60 11.17
CA ALA A 426 -2.86 31.05 11.12
C ALA A 426 -3.13 31.53 9.69
N THR A 427 -3.94 32.58 9.57
CA THR A 427 -4.18 33.25 8.30
C THR A 427 -2.89 33.95 7.85
N THR A 428 -2.59 33.86 6.56
CA THR A 428 -1.40 34.41 5.92
C THR A 428 -1.81 35.19 4.68
N GLY A 429 -1.16 36.32 4.40
CA GLY A 429 -1.44 37.10 3.16
C GLY A 429 -1.00 36.39 1.87
N THR A 430 -0.19 35.33 1.98
CA THR A 430 0.24 34.47 0.87
C THR A 430 0.42 33.04 1.37
N LEU A 431 0.33 32.04 0.50
CA LEU A 431 0.52 30.65 0.90
C LEU A 431 1.96 30.40 1.38
N PRO A 432 2.16 29.84 2.59
CA PRO A 432 3.48 29.55 3.15
C PRO A 432 4.15 28.38 2.42
N GLU A 433 5.20 27.78 2.97
CA GLU A 433 5.71 26.51 2.42
C GLU A 433 4.79 25.35 2.85
N PRO A 434 4.37 24.46 1.93
CA PRO A 434 3.49 23.35 2.31
C PRO A 434 4.23 22.36 3.22
N GLY A 435 3.54 21.87 4.25
CA GLY A 435 4.06 20.83 5.12
C GLY A 435 4.44 19.54 4.35
N ASN A 436 5.26 18.69 4.96
CA ASN A 436 5.77 17.49 4.30
C ASN A 436 4.74 16.35 4.27
N LEU A 437 4.11 16.14 3.11
CA LEU A 437 3.25 14.99 2.84
C LEU A 437 4.04 13.78 2.33
N ARG A 438 3.58 12.58 2.71
CA ARG A 438 4.22 11.32 2.30
C ARG A 438 3.99 10.98 0.83
N ASN A 439 2.91 11.46 0.23
CA ASN A 439 2.62 11.27 -1.19
C ASN A 439 3.36 12.36 -2.00
N PRO A 440 4.40 12.00 -2.78
CA PRO A 440 5.19 12.97 -3.53
C PRO A 440 4.42 13.66 -4.67
N VAL A 441 3.38 13.02 -5.22
CA VAL A 441 2.53 13.61 -6.27
C VAL A 441 1.75 14.77 -5.67
N VAL A 442 1.07 14.54 -4.54
CA VAL A 442 0.32 15.58 -3.83
C VAL A 442 1.23 16.68 -3.30
N GLN A 443 2.41 16.33 -2.76
CA GLN A 443 3.39 17.32 -2.33
C GLN A 443 3.79 18.25 -3.48
N LYS A 444 4.06 17.69 -4.66
CA LYS A 444 4.44 18.49 -5.83
C LYS A 444 3.31 19.40 -6.28
N ALA A 445 2.06 18.91 -6.29
CA ALA A 445 0.89 19.72 -6.61
C ALA A 445 0.71 20.89 -5.64
N LEU A 446 0.90 20.70 -4.33
CA LEU A 446 0.84 21.79 -3.34
C LEU A 446 1.91 22.86 -3.59
N TYR A 447 3.15 22.47 -3.91
CA TYR A 447 4.21 23.42 -4.22
C TYR A 447 3.94 24.22 -5.49
N GLU A 448 3.37 23.59 -6.53
CA GLU A 448 3.02 24.32 -7.76
C GLU A 448 1.77 25.18 -7.56
N ALA A 449 0.77 24.72 -6.80
CA ALA A 449 -0.40 25.53 -6.41
C ALA A 449 0.02 26.76 -5.63
N ARG A 450 0.96 26.63 -4.67
CA ARG A 450 1.57 27.76 -3.96
C ARG A 450 2.13 28.80 -4.93
N LYS A 451 2.91 28.38 -5.92
CA LYS A 451 3.54 29.29 -6.89
C LYS A 451 2.50 30.00 -7.74
N VAL A 452 1.51 29.27 -8.27
CA VAL A 452 0.44 29.83 -9.10
C VAL A 452 -0.37 30.85 -8.30
N VAL A 453 -0.88 30.45 -7.13
CA VAL A 453 -1.76 31.30 -6.32
C VAL A 453 -1.01 32.52 -5.77
N ASN A 454 0.23 32.36 -5.27
CA ASN A 454 1.01 33.53 -4.85
C ASN A 454 1.45 34.41 -6.02
N GLY A 455 1.52 33.87 -7.24
CA GLY A 455 1.71 34.66 -8.46
C GLY A 455 0.47 35.50 -8.76
N VAL A 456 -0.71 34.88 -8.74
CA VAL A 456 -2.01 35.55 -8.91
C VAL A 456 -2.21 36.64 -7.86
N ILE A 457 -1.96 36.35 -6.57
CA ILE A 457 -2.12 37.33 -5.49
C ILE A 457 -1.21 38.55 -5.70
N ARG A 458 0.01 38.33 -6.20
CA ARG A 458 1.00 39.40 -6.41
C ARG A 458 0.61 40.33 -7.56
N GLU A 459 0.00 39.78 -8.60
CA GLU A 459 -0.37 40.50 -9.83
C GLU A 459 -1.76 41.15 -9.73
N TYR A 460 -2.75 40.42 -9.22
CA TYR A 460 -4.16 40.81 -9.24
C TYR A 460 -4.72 41.17 -7.86
N GLY A 461 -3.96 40.92 -6.78
CA GLY A 461 -4.45 41.04 -5.40
C GLY A 461 -5.12 39.76 -4.89
N MET A 462 -5.50 39.78 -3.61
CA MET A 462 -6.15 38.64 -2.95
C MET A 462 -7.53 38.38 -3.58
N PRO A 463 -7.82 37.17 -4.08
CA PRO A 463 -9.16 36.82 -4.52
C PRO A 463 -10.15 36.80 -3.34
N ASP A 464 -11.38 37.25 -3.56
CA ASP A 464 -12.46 37.15 -2.57
C ASP A 464 -12.95 35.72 -2.40
N VAL A 465 -12.93 34.95 -3.50
CA VAL A 465 -13.32 33.54 -3.52
C VAL A 465 -12.31 32.75 -4.35
N ILE A 466 -11.87 31.61 -3.82
CA ILE A 466 -11.10 30.61 -4.58
C ILE A 466 -11.96 29.36 -4.76
N ARG A 467 -12.15 28.94 -6.01
CA ARG A 467 -12.90 27.74 -6.39
C ARG A 467 -11.95 26.66 -6.88
N VAL A 468 -12.04 25.47 -6.28
CA VAL A 468 -11.21 24.31 -6.65
C VAL A 468 -12.11 23.15 -7.06
N GLU A 469 -11.82 22.52 -8.19
CA GLU A 469 -12.51 21.30 -8.58
C GLU A 469 -12.11 20.11 -7.68
N MET A 470 -13.09 19.39 -7.17
CA MET A 470 -12.90 18.03 -6.66
C MET A 470 -13.32 17.01 -7.70
N ALA A 471 -12.48 15.99 -7.84
CA ALA A 471 -12.83 14.71 -8.43
C ALA A 471 -13.79 13.86 -7.56
N ARG A 472 -14.78 14.49 -6.91
CA ARG A 472 -15.89 13.77 -6.24
C ARG A 472 -17.01 13.52 -7.25
N ASP A 473 -17.50 12.28 -7.27
CA ASP A 473 -18.72 11.92 -7.99
C ASP A 473 -19.92 12.71 -7.44
N MET A 474 -20.95 12.94 -8.27
CA MET A 474 -22.21 13.56 -7.82
C MET A 474 -22.81 12.82 -6.62
N LYS A 475 -23.71 13.48 -5.88
CA LYS A 475 -24.43 12.81 -4.79
C LYS A 475 -25.15 11.60 -5.39
N THR A 476 -24.69 10.40 -5.05
CA THR A 476 -25.35 9.16 -5.42
C THR A 476 -26.77 9.18 -4.87
N THR A 477 -27.74 8.75 -5.67
CA THR A 477 -29.14 8.67 -5.26
C THR A 477 -29.27 7.73 -4.05
N MET A 478 -30.33 7.84 -3.26
CA MET A 478 -30.53 6.93 -2.12
C MET A 478 -30.58 5.45 -2.56
N LYS A 479 -31.11 5.17 -3.76
CA LYS A 479 -31.09 3.84 -4.38
C LYS A 479 -29.66 3.36 -4.65
N GLU A 480 -28.83 4.23 -5.20
CA GLU A 480 -27.42 3.93 -5.50
C GLU A 480 -26.58 3.76 -4.23
N LYS A 481 -26.79 4.59 -3.21
CA LYS A 481 -26.16 4.40 -1.89
C LYS A 481 -26.54 3.05 -1.27
N LYS A 482 -27.81 2.68 -1.33
CA LYS A 482 -28.29 1.37 -0.85
C LYS A 482 -27.64 0.22 -1.63
N ARG A 483 -27.52 0.33 -2.95
CA ARG A 483 -26.82 -0.66 -3.79
C ARG A 483 -25.35 -0.81 -3.39
N ILE A 484 -24.61 0.29 -3.28
CA ILE A 484 -23.20 0.30 -2.85
C ILE A 484 -23.05 -0.28 -1.44
N GLN A 485 -23.93 0.11 -0.50
CA GLN A 485 -23.90 -0.42 0.86
C GLN A 485 -24.17 -1.93 0.90
N LYS A 486 -25.14 -2.40 0.12
CA LYS A 486 -25.46 -3.83 -0.02
C LYS A 486 -24.24 -4.59 -0.55
N GLU A 487 -23.62 -4.12 -1.63
CA GLU A 487 -22.40 -4.73 -2.20
C GLU A 487 -21.23 -4.75 -1.20
N GLN A 488 -21.04 -3.68 -0.42
CA GLN A 488 -20.02 -3.63 0.63
C GLN A 488 -20.31 -4.62 1.77
N ASN A 489 -21.57 -4.73 2.19
CA ASN A 489 -22.00 -5.68 3.22
C ASN A 489 -21.84 -7.13 2.74
N GLU A 490 -22.20 -7.43 1.50
CA GLU A 490 -22.01 -8.75 0.88
C GLU A 490 -20.52 -9.12 0.80
N ARG A 491 -19.66 -8.20 0.35
CA ARG A 491 -18.20 -8.40 0.36
C ARG A 491 -17.66 -8.63 1.77
N LYS A 492 -18.14 -7.87 2.75
CA LYS A 492 -17.76 -8.05 4.16
C LYS A 492 -18.18 -9.43 4.68
N LYS A 493 -19.41 -9.87 4.41
CA LYS A 493 -19.93 -11.20 4.77
C LYS A 493 -19.09 -12.31 4.11
N LYS A 494 -18.79 -12.20 2.82
CA LYS A 494 -17.91 -13.14 2.09
C LYS A 494 -16.52 -13.22 2.74
N ASN A 495 -15.92 -12.07 3.06
CA ASN A 495 -14.61 -12.01 3.71
C ASN A 495 -14.62 -12.56 5.15
N GLU A 496 -15.68 -12.34 5.92
CA GLU A 496 -15.84 -12.94 7.26
C GLU A 496 -15.98 -14.48 7.17
N ALA A 497 -16.78 -14.98 6.22
CA ALA A 497 -16.93 -16.42 5.98
C ALA A 497 -15.61 -17.07 5.53
N ALA A 498 -14.88 -16.43 4.60
CA ALA A 498 -13.56 -16.87 4.19
C ALA A 498 -12.59 -16.94 5.38
N ARG A 499 -12.55 -15.89 6.22
CA ARG A 499 -11.73 -15.92 7.45
C ARG A 499 -12.11 -17.06 8.37
N PHE A 500 -13.40 -17.29 8.57
CA PHE A 500 -13.87 -18.38 9.41
C PHE A 500 -13.39 -19.73 8.88
N ARG A 501 -13.66 -20.06 7.61
CA ARG A 501 -13.23 -21.34 7.00
C ARG A 501 -11.71 -21.53 7.05
N LEU A 502 -10.95 -20.51 6.67
CA LEU A 502 -9.49 -20.55 6.71
C LEU A 502 -8.98 -20.83 8.15
N SER A 503 -9.59 -20.22 9.15
CA SER A 503 -9.18 -20.42 10.55
C SER A 503 -9.64 -21.76 11.14
N ALA A 504 -10.92 -22.07 11.04
CA ALA A 504 -11.55 -23.19 11.74
C ALA A 504 -11.31 -24.53 11.03
N GLU A 505 -11.37 -24.55 9.70
CA GLU A 505 -11.26 -25.77 8.92
C GLU A 505 -9.84 -25.96 8.40
N TRP A 506 -9.13 -24.86 8.10
CA TRP A 506 -7.85 -24.93 7.40
C TRP A 506 -6.62 -24.81 8.29
N GLY A 507 -6.81 -24.51 9.58
CA GLY A 507 -5.73 -24.34 10.54
C GLY A 507 -4.89 -23.07 10.30
N ILE A 508 -5.39 -22.14 9.47
CA ILE A 508 -4.72 -20.86 9.20
C ILE A 508 -5.13 -19.87 10.30
N GLU A 509 -4.33 -19.84 11.36
CA GLU A 509 -4.55 -18.91 12.47
C GLU A 509 -4.38 -17.45 12.03
N ASN A 510 -5.45 -16.66 12.17
CA ASN A 510 -5.53 -15.23 11.81
C ASN A 510 -5.25 -14.92 10.30
N PRO A 511 -6.15 -15.31 9.38
CA PRO A 511 -5.98 -15.10 7.95
C PRO A 511 -5.80 -13.61 7.59
N SER A 512 -4.78 -13.30 6.80
CA SER A 512 -4.51 -11.94 6.32
C SER A 512 -5.54 -11.51 5.26
N GLY A 513 -5.48 -10.24 4.85
CA GLY A 513 -6.29 -9.76 3.72
C GLY A 513 -5.99 -10.52 2.44
N ASP A 514 -4.71 -10.82 2.19
CA ASP A 514 -4.28 -11.51 0.98
C ASP A 514 -4.69 -13.00 0.98
N ASP A 515 -4.72 -13.64 2.16
CA ASP A 515 -5.20 -15.03 2.30
C ASP A 515 -6.69 -15.13 2.02
N VAL A 516 -7.47 -14.16 2.52
CA VAL A 516 -8.89 -14.03 2.25
C VAL A 516 -9.14 -13.76 0.76
N ASP A 517 -8.36 -12.87 0.15
CA ASP A 517 -8.50 -12.58 -1.28
C ASP A 517 -8.15 -13.81 -2.14
N LYS A 518 -7.08 -14.55 -1.81
CA LYS A 518 -6.74 -15.82 -2.48
C LYS A 518 -7.85 -16.85 -2.37
N TYR A 519 -8.40 -17.06 -1.17
CA TYR A 519 -9.50 -17.97 -0.95
C TYR A 519 -10.74 -17.56 -1.76
N ASN A 520 -11.08 -16.27 -1.76
CA ASN A 520 -12.21 -15.77 -2.53
C ASN A 520 -12.00 -15.95 -4.04
N MET A 521 -10.78 -15.76 -4.55
CA MET A 521 -10.44 -16.03 -5.94
C MET A 521 -10.50 -17.53 -6.28
N TRP A 522 -10.09 -18.39 -5.34
CA TRP A 522 -10.17 -19.84 -5.49
C TRP A 522 -11.61 -20.32 -5.67
N GLU A 523 -12.52 -19.84 -4.84
CA GLU A 523 -13.96 -20.12 -4.97
C GLU A 523 -14.53 -19.52 -6.26
N GLU A 524 -14.13 -18.30 -6.63
CA GLU A 524 -14.55 -17.64 -7.90
C GLU A 524 -14.16 -18.44 -9.14
N CYS A 525 -12.98 -19.06 -9.13
CA CYS A 525 -12.48 -19.86 -10.25
C CYS A 525 -12.94 -21.33 -10.17
N LYS A 526 -13.95 -21.64 -9.34
CA LYS A 526 -14.42 -23.01 -9.09
C LYS A 526 -13.29 -23.98 -8.75
N GLN A 527 -12.32 -23.50 -7.97
CA GLN A 527 -11.17 -24.29 -7.50
C GLN A 527 -10.27 -24.81 -8.63
N THR A 528 -10.30 -24.18 -9.80
CA THR A 528 -9.46 -24.52 -10.95
C THR A 528 -8.66 -23.30 -11.41
N CYS A 529 -7.55 -23.54 -12.09
CA CYS A 529 -6.80 -22.49 -12.78
C CYS A 529 -7.59 -22.04 -14.03
N PRO A 530 -7.99 -20.76 -14.15
CA PRO A 530 -8.71 -20.27 -15.34
C PRO A 530 -7.94 -20.45 -16.66
N TYR A 531 -6.60 -20.44 -16.59
CA TYR A 531 -5.72 -20.51 -17.75
C TYR A 531 -5.43 -21.94 -18.23
N THR A 532 -5.32 -22.89 -17.30
CA THR A 532 -4.91 -24.28 -17.62
C THR A 532 -6.01 -25.30 -17.39
N GLY A 533 -7.06 -24.98 -16.64
CA GLY A 533 -8.09 -25.92 -16.20
C GLY A 533 -7.65 -26.87 -15.07
N GLU A 534 -6.39 -26.81 -14.65
CA GLU A 534 -5.88 -27.67 -13.57
C GLU A 534 -6.58 -27.37 -12.24
N SER A 535 -6.98 -28.43 -11.54
CA SER A 535 -7.59 -28.33 -10.22
C SER A 535 -6.58 -27.84 -9.19
N ILE A 536 -6.96 -26.82 -8.43
CA ILE A 536 -6.17 -26.25 -7.35
C ILE A 536 -6.70 -26.83 -6.04
N SER A 537 -5.94 -27.74 -5.42
CA SER A 537 -6.29 -28.24 -4.08
C SER A 537 -6.09 -27.17 -3.01
N ARG A 538 -6.63 -27.43 -1.81
CA ARG A 538 -6.41 -26.62 -0.60
C ARG A 538 -4.91 -26.42 -0.31
N GLU A 539 -4.12 -27.48 -0.44
CA GLU A 539 -2.67 -27.47 -0.19
C GLU A 539 -1.93 -26.68 -1.28
N ALA A 540 -2.39 -26.81 -2.53
CA ALA A 540 -1.80 -26.12 -3.67
C ALA A 540 -2.02 -24.59 -3.61
N LEU A 541 -3.19 -24.14 -3.14
CA LEU A 541 -3.59 -22.72 -3.12
C LEU A 541 -2.58 -21.81 -2.39
N PHE A 542 -2.02 -22.29 -1.28
CA PHE A 542 -1.04 -21.56 -0.46
C PHE A 542 0.42 -21.96 -0.74
N SER A 543 0.65 -22.82 -1.72
CA SER A 543 1.97 -23.28 -2.12
C SER A 543 2.67 -22.30 -3.09
N ALA A 544 3.91 -22.62 -3.45
CA ALA A 544 4.64 -21.87 -4.49
C ALA A 544 4.16 -22.18 -5.92
N ASN A 545 3.30 -23.19 -6.08
CA ASN A 545 2.80 -23.69 -7.36
C ASN A 545 1.60 -22.89 -7.88
N VAL A 546 1.02 -22.01 -7.05
CA VAL A 546 -0.08 -21.13 -7.45
C VAL A 546 0.33 -19.67 -7.22
N ASP A 547 0.10 -18.84 -8.23
CA ASP A 547 0.31 -17.41 -8.19
C ASP A 547 -1.03 -16.66 -8.20
N VAL A 548 -1.09 -15.56 -7.44
CA VAL A 548 -2.08 -14.51 -7.69
C VAL A 548 -1.53 -13.70 -8.85
N GLU A 549 -2.21 -13.78 -9.98
CA GLU A 549 -1.79 -13.18 -11.24
C GLU A 549 -2.63 -11.95 -11.59
N HIS A 550 -1.97 -10.94 -12.16
CA HIS A 550 -2.64 -9.80 -12.78
C HIS A 550 -3.12 -10.17 -14.18
N ILE A 551 -4.43 -10.21 -14.41
CA ILE A 551 -5.05 -10.57 -15.69
C ILE A 551 -4.42 -9.72 -16.80
N ILE A 552 -4.55 -8.39 -16.69
CA ILE A 552 -3.75 -7.44 -17.44
C ILE A 552 -2.47 -7.13 -16.63
N PRO A 553 -1.27 -7.32 -17.21
CA PRO A 553 -0.01 -7.16 -16.48
C PRO A 553 0.10 -5.80 -15.77
N TYR A 554 0.44 -5.82 -14.47
CA TYR A 554 0.56 -4.60 -13.65
C TYR A 554 1.52 -3.57 -14.26
N SER A 555 2.59 -4.01 -14.93
CA SER A 555 3.55 -3.10 -15.58
C SER A 555 2.95 -2.28 -16.73
N ARG A 556 1.78 -2.68 -17.26
CA ARG A 556 1.08 -2.07 -18.39
C ARG A 556 -0.21 -1.36 -17.96
N SER A 557 -0.97 -1.91 -16.99
CA SER A 557 -2.23 -1.31 -16.51
C SER A 557 -2.09 -0.47 -15.25
N LEU A 558 -1.10 -0.78 -14.40
CA LEU A 558 -0.98 -0.30 -13.01
C LEU A 558 -2.20 -0.62 -12.12
N ASP A 559 -3.09 -1.50 -12.59
CA ASP A 559 -4.27 -1.89 -11.85
C ASP A 559 -3.94 -3.05 -10.91
N ASP A 560 -3.80 -2.73 -9.62
CA ASP A 560 -3.64 -3.73 -8.56
C ASP A 560 -4.98 -4.12 -7.90
N SER A 561 -6.11 -3.73 -8.51
CA SER A 561 -7.44 -4.02 -8.00
C SER A 561 -7.72 -5.52 -8.01
N TYR A 562 -8.60 -5.94 -7.09
CA TYR A 562 -9.09 -7.32 -7.05
C TYR A 562 -9.69 -7.77 -8.39
N MET A 563 -10.28 -6.86 -9.17
CA MET A 563 -10.90 -7.17 -10.46
C MET A 563 -9.89 -7.35 -11.60
N ASN A 564 -8.62 -7.01 -11.38
CA ASN A 564 -7.53 -7.37 -12.27
C ASN A 564 -6.70 -8.54 -11.72
N LYS A 565 -7.13 -9.20 -10.64
CA LYS A 565 -6.43 -10.33 -10.02
C LYS A 565 -7.21 -11.63 -10.15
N THR A 566 -6.50 -12.71 -10.39
CA THR A 566 -7.03 -14.08 -10.40
C THR A 566 -5.96 -15.09 -9.98
N LEU A 567 -6.30 -16.38 -9.91
CA LEU A 567 -5.32 -17.44 -9.68
C LEU A 567 -4.75 -17.98 -11.00
N CYS A 568 -3.50 -18.39 -10.98
CA CYS A 568 -2.86 -19.06 -12.11
C CYS A 568 -1.83 -20.07 -11.58
N MET A 569 -1.66 -21.20 -12.28
CA MET A 569 -0.55 -22.11 -12.00
C MET A 569 0.77 -21.36 -12.23
N ALA A 570 1.69 -21.47 -11.27
CA ALA A 570 2.93 -20.71 -11.26
C ALA A 570 3.80 -20.94 -12.50
N ALA A 571 3.83 -22.18 -13.00
CA ALA A 571 4.55 -22.52 -14.22
C ALA A 571 3.95 -21.79 -15.43
N GLU A 572 2.61 -21.82 -15.55
CA GLU A 572 1.88 -21.15 -16.63
C GLU A 572 2.09 -19.63 -16.57
N ASN A 573 1.94 -19.03 -15.40
CA ASN A 573 2.12 -17.60 -15.22
C ASN A 573 3.54 -17.13 -15.59
N ARG A 574 4.55 -17.80 -15.03
CA ARG A 574 5.96 -17.35 -15.12
C ARG A 574 6.61 -17.69 -16.45
N ASN A 575 6.19 -18.77 -17.10
CA ASN A 575 6.86 -19.28 -18.31
C ASN A 575 6.06 -19.03 -19.58
N VAL A 576 4.74 -18.91 -19.51
CA VAL A 576 3.87 -18.73 -20.67
C VAL A 576 3.30 -17.31 -20.72
N LYS A 577 2.44 -16.94 -19.77
CA LYS A 577 1.74 -15.63 -19.80
C LYS A 577 2.72 -14.45 -19.65
N LYS A 578 3.68 -14.53 -18.72
CA LYS A 578 4.70 -13.50 -18.49
C LYS A 578 4.07 -12.09 -18.40
N ASN A 579 4.53 -11.15 -19.23
CA ASN A 579 4.05 -9.77 -19.25
C ASN A 579 3.03 -9.50 -20.39
N MET A 580 2.32 -10.55 -20.82
CA MET A 580 1.29 -10.48 -21.86
C MET A 580 -0.12 -10.50 -21.26
N THR A 581 -1.09 -9.97 -22.00
CA THR A 581 -2.52 -10.16 -21.69
C THR A 581 -2.93 -11.62 -21.98
N PRO A 582 -4.07 -12.11 -21.46
CA PRO A 582 -4.54 -13.45 -21.79
C PRO A 582 -4.82 -13.59 -23.28
N TYR A 583 -5.40 -12.56 -23.92
CA TYR A 583 -5.58 -12.53 -25.37
C TYR A 583 -4.24 -12.71 -26.10
N GLU A 584 -3.24 -11.87 -25.82
CA GLU A 584 -1.91 -11.97 -26.43
C GLU A 584 -1.24 -13.33 -26.23
N ALA A 585 -1.40 -13.93 -25.05
CA ALA A 585 -0.76 -15.20 -24.70
C ALA A 585 -1.44 -16.43 -25.31
N TYR A 586 -2.75 -16.38 -25.58
CA TYR A 586 -3.55 -17.59 -25.86
C TYR A 586 -4.43 -17.52 -27.12
N HIS A 587 -4.75 -16.34 -27.67
CA HIS A 587 -5.72 -16.23 -28.78
C HIS A 587 -5.31 -16.95 -30.08
N ALA A 588 -4.01 -17.16 -30.30
CA ALA A 588 -3.49 -17.83 -31.49
C ALA A 588 -3.76 -19.34 -31.51
N ASP A 589 -4.01 -19.94 -30.32
CA ASP A 589 -4.41 -21.33 -30.17
C ASP A 589 -5.92 -21.37 -29.93
N GLU A 590 -6.69 -21.59 -31.00
CA GLU A 590 -8.15 -21.42 -30.99
C GLU A 590 -8.84 -22.40 -30.03
N THR A 591 -8.38 -23.65 -29.96
CA THR A 591 -8.91 -24.65 -29.03
C THR A 591 -8.65 -24.24 -27.58
N ARG A 592 -7.40 -23.90 -27.26
CA ARG A 592 -7.03 -23.47 -25.90
C ARG A 592 -7.74 -22.18 -25.50
N TRP A 593 -7.92 -21.25 -26.43
CA TRP A 593 -8.64 -20.01 -26.20
C TRP A 593 -10.12 -20.25 -25.91
N GLN A 594 -10.79 -21.13 -26.66
CA GLN A 594 -12.18 -21.52 -26.42
C GLN A 594 -12.35 -22.15 -25.02
N GLU A 595 -11.44 -23.03 -24.62
CA GLU A 595 -11.48 -23.62 -23.28
C GLU A 595 -11.29 -22.58 -22.17
N ILE A 596 -10.36 -21.64 -22.34
CA ILE A 596 -10.19 -20.52 -21.39
C ILE A 596 -11.48 -19.71 -21.32
N ASN A 597 -12.06 -19.34 -22.46
CA ASN A 597 -13.31 -18.59 -22.54
C ASN A 597 -14.48 -19.30 -21.84
N GLN A 598 -14.51 -20.62 -21.89
CA GLN A 598 -15.51 -21.43 -21.17
C GLN A 598 -15.27 -21.38 -19.65
N ARG A 599 -14.03 -21.56 -19.19
CA ARG A 599 -13.66 -21.52 -17.77
C ARG A 599 -13.93 -20.15 -17.13
N ILE A 600 -13.59 -19.07 -17.84
CA ILE A 600 -13.76 -17.72 -17.30
C ILE A 600 -15.23 -17.30 -17.16
N GLN A 601 -16.21 -18.03 -17.74
CA GLN A 601 -17.63 -17.72 -17.54
C GLN A 601 -18.06 -17.73 -16.07
N ALA A 602 -17.35 -18.48 -15.21
CA ALA A 602 -17.57 -18.47 -13.77
C ALA A 602 -17.12 -17.18 -13.07
N LEU A 603 -16.24 -16.39 -13.70
CA LEU A 603 -15.67 -15.18 -13.12
C LEU A 603 -16.67 -14.01 -13.18
N PRO A 604 -16.57 -13.04 -12.24
CA PRO A 604 -17.31 -11.79 -12.32
C PRO A 604 -17.12 -11.10 -13.67
N TYR A 605 -18.19 -10.52 -14.21
CA TYR A 605 -18.19 -9.86 -15.53
C TYR A 605 -17.01 -8.90 -15.76
N PRO A 606 -16.61 -8.03 -14.81
CA PRO A 606 -15.43 -7.19 -15.00
C PRO A 606 -14.11 -7.95 -15.17
N LYS A 607 -13.94 -9.12 -14.56
CA LYS A 607 -12.76 -9.98 -14.77
C LYS A 607 -12.78 -10.60 -16.17
N ARG A 608 -13.94 -11.11 -16.61
CA ARG A 608 -14.13 -11.70 -17.95
C ARG A 608 -13.75 -10.73 -19.06
N MET A 609 -14.25 -9.49 -18.98
CA MET A 609 -13.91 -8.45 -19.96
C MET A 609 -12.41 -8.19 -20.07
N ARG A 610 -11.64 -8.29 -18.96
CA ARG A 610 -10.17 -8.14 -18.99
C ARG A 610 -9.45 -9.35 -19.60
N PHE A 611 -10.03 -10.54 -19.52
CA PHE A 611 -9.47 -11.70 -20.21
C PHE A 611 -9.60 -11.53 -21.73
N GLU A 612 -10.78 -11.11 -22.19
CA GLU A 612 -11.13 -10.96 -23.61
C GLU A 612 -10.56 -9.67 -24.25
N GLN A 613 -9.89 -8.84 -23.45
CA GLN A 613 -9.37 -7.55 -23.87
C GLN A 613 -8.21 -7.70 -24.87
N LYS A 614 -8.45 -7.26 -26.11
CA LYS A 614 -7.47 -7.31 -27.21
C LYS A 614 -6.34 -6.29 -27.06
N GLU A 615 -6.71 -5.06 -26.71
CA GLU A 615 -5.76 -3.96 -26.51
C GLU A 615 -5.78 -3.51 -25.06
N VAL A 616 -4.60 -3.31 -24.46
CA VAL A 616 -4.49 -2.76 -23.11
C VAL A 616 -4.94 -1.31 -23.16
N ASP A 617 -6.12 -1.05 -22.62
CA ASP A 617 -6.67 0.29 -22.50
C ASP A 617 -5.84 1.03 -21.43
N THR A 618 -4.99 1.96 -21.87
CA THR A 618 -4.23 2.83 -20.98
C THR A 618 -5.10 3.71 -20.09
N ASN A 619 -6.42 3.76 -20.32
CA ASN A 619 -7.37 4.46 -19.46
C ASN A 619 -7.52 3.84 -18.06
N GLU A 620 -7.08 2.61 -17.76
CA GLU A 620 -7.08 2.13 -16.35
C GLU A 620 -6.03 2.84 -15.46
N CYS A 621 -4.99 3.44 -16.07
CA CYS A 621 -4.07 4.38 -15.42
C CYS A 621 -4.81 5.61 -14.84
N VAL A 622 -6.02 5.90 -15.34
CA VAL A 622 -6.88 7.01 -14.89
C VAL A 622 -7.41 6.76 -13.47
N SER A 623 -7.63 5.53 -13.02
CA SER A 623 -8.20 5.27 -11.68
C SER A 623 -7.27 5.72 -10.54
N ARG A 624 -5.96 5.49 -10.69
CA ARG A 624 -4.92 5.98 -9.77
C ARG A 624 -4.76 7.49 -9.86
N GLN A 625 -4.70 8.03 -11.07
CA GLN A 625 -4.67 9.48 -11.29
C GLN A 625 -5.88 10.16 -10.67
N LEU A 626 -7.09 9.61 -10.80
CA LEU A 626 -8.31 10.11 -10.18
C LEU A 626 -8.23 10.09 -8.65
N ASN A 627 -7.69 9.04 -8.04
CA ASN A 627 -7.49 9.00 -6.59
C ASN A 627 -6.45 10.02 -6.11
N ASP A 628 -5.34 10.16 -6.84
CA ASP A 628 -4.32 11.18 -6.55
C ASP A 628 -4.90 12.59 -6.75
N THR A 629 -5.67 12.85 -7.81
CA THR A 629 -6.40 14.11 -8.07
C THR A 629 -7.40 14.42 -6.96
N ARG A 630 -8.22 13.45 -6.52
CA ARG A 630 -9.12 13.62 -5.35
C ARG A 630 -8.35 14.03 -4.10
N TYR A 631 -7.20 13.40 -3.87
CA TYR A 631 -6.37 13.71 -2.72
C TYR A 631 -5.72 15.10 -2.84
N ILE A 632 -5.23 15.46 -4.04
CA ILE A 632 -4.72 16.80 -4.37
C ILE A 632 -5.78 17.85 -4.09
N SER A 633 -6.98 17.76 -4.67
CA SER A 633 -8.05 18.74 -4.49
C SER A 633 -8.41 18.94 -3.02
N LYS A 634 -8.47 17.85 -2.24
CA LYS A 634 -8.76 17.92 -0.81
C LYS A 634 -7.66 18.64 -0.03
N GLU A 635 -6.39 18.29 -0.25
CA GLU A 635 -5.27 18.89 0.47
C GLU A 635 -5.03 20.34 0.02
N VAL A 636 -5.18 20.64 -1.27
CA VAL A 636 -5.10 22.01 -1.82
C VAL A 636 -6.22 22.88 -1.27
N ALA A 637 -7.47 22.41 -1.25
CA ALA A 637 -8.57 23.18 -0.67
C ALA A 637 -8.34 23.46 0.82
N ALA A 638 -7.84 22.49 1.59
CA ALA A 638 -7.47 22.71 2.99
C ALA A 638 -6.30 23.69 3.14
N TYR A 639 -5.34 23.64 2.23
CA TYR A 639 -4.18 24.52 2.20
C TYR A 639 -4.53 25.97 1.85
N LEU A 640 -5.44 26.17 0.90
CA LEU A 640 -5.91 27.50 0.48
C LEU A 640 -6.64 28.25 1.59
N LYS A 641 -7.30 27.55 2.52
CA LYS A 641 -7.95 28.17 3.67
C LYS A 641 -6.98 28.96 4.57
N GLN A 642 -5.67 28.70 4.47
CA GLN A 642 -4.64 29.48 5.17
C GLN A 642 -4.53 30.92 4.68
N LEU A 643 -5.13 31.26 3.53
CA LEU A 643 -5.20 32.64 3.04
C LEU A 643 -6.27 33.48 3.73
N GLY A 644 -7.18 32.86 4.50
CA GLY A 644 -8.30 33.55 5.11
C GLY A 644 -9.40 33.99 4.14
N THR A 645 -9.26 33.65 2.85
CA THR A 645 -10.27 33.84 1.80
C THR A 645 -11.29 32.71 1.77
N GLU A 646 -12.46 32.94 1.17
CA GLU A 646 -13.47 31.90 1.01
C GLU A 646 -13.00 30.86 -0.02
N VAL A 647 -12.89 29.60 0.42
CA VAL A 647 -12.54 28.48 -0.47
C VAL A 647 -13.76 27.62 -0.72
N GLU A 648 -14.26 27.66 -1.94
CA GLU A 648 -15.34 26.82 -2.42
C GLU A 648 -14.81 25.64 -3.22
N VAL A 649 -15.57 24.56 -3.18
CA VAL A 649 -15.17 23.30 -3.76
C VAL A 649 -16.27 22.79 -4.68
N THR A 650 -15.92 22.59 -5.95
CA THR A 650 -16.86 22.31 -7.04
C THR A 650 -16.77 20.84 -7.45
N LYS A 651 -17.81 20.28 -8.06
CA LYS A 651 -17.85 18.85 -8.46
C LYS A 651 -17.53 18.72 -9.95
N GLY A 652 -16.54 17.90 -10.30
CA GLY A 652 -16.05 17.81 -11.69
C GLY A 652 -17.07 17.39 -12.76
N GLN A 653 -18.08 16.59 -12.43
CA GLN A 653 -19.14 16.22 -13.38
C GLN A 653 -19.97 17.44 -13.85
N ALA A 654 -20.08 18.49 -13.02
CA ALA A 654 -20.75 19.72 -13.40
C ALA A 654 -19.89 20.58 -14.33
N THR A 655 -18.55 20.59 -14.14
CA THR A 655 -17.61 21.33 -14.98
C THR A 655 -17.71 20.89 -16.44
N ALA A 656 -17.71 19.58 -16.70
CA ALA A 656 -17.79 19.05 -18.06
C ALA A 656 -19.11 19.41 -18.76
N ALA A 657 -20.23 19.33 -18.04
CA ALA A 657 -21.55 19.65 -18.58
C ALA A 657 -21.70 21.15 -18.88
N LEU A 658 -21.22 22.02 -17.97
CA LEU A 658 -21.24 23.47 -18.16
C LEU A 658 -20.31 23.92 -19.29
N ARG A 659 -19.11 23.33 -19.39
CA ARG A 659 -18.17 23.58 -20.51
C ARG A 659 -18.83 23.29 -21.86
N HIS A 660 -19.54 22.18 -21.97
CA HIS A 660 -20.28 21.83 -23.18
C HIS A 660 -21.41 22.83 -23.47
N ARG A 661 -22.19 23.22 -22.44
CA ARG A 661 -23.33 24.13 -22.59
C ARG A 661 -22.95 25.55 -23.00
N TRP A 662 -21.85 26.06 -22.47
CA TRP A 662 -21.32 27.36 -22.88
C TRP A 662 -20.50 27.31 -24.18
N GLY A 663 -20.53 26.19 -24.91
CA GLY A 663 -19.84 26.04 -26.20
C GLY A 663 -18.31 25.94 -26.11
N LEU A 664 -17.73 25.95 -24.91
CA LEU A 664 -16.28 26.06 -24.69
C LEU A 664 -15.47 24.85 -25.19
N ASN A 665 -16.12 23.71 -25.46
CA ASN A 665 -15.45 22.58 -26.12
C ASN A 665 -14.91 22.94 -27.51
N ARG A 666 -15.47 23.96 -28.17
CA ARG A 666 -15.10 24.40 -29.52
C ARG A 666 -13.87 25.30 -29.56
N VAL A 667 -13.44 25.87 -28.42
CA VAL A 667 -12.37 26.87 -28.34
C VAL A 667 -11.03 26.32 -28.85
N LEU A 668 -10.76 25.03 -28.62
CA LEU A 668 -9.53 24.35 -29.05
C LEU A 668 -9.79 23.17 -29.98
N ALA A 669 -11.01 23.05 -30.50
CA ALA A 669 -11.37 21.92 -31.35
C ALA A 669 -10.74 22.06 -32.74
N PRO A 670 -10.29 20.96 -33.37
CA PRO A 670 -9.89 20.97 -34.77
C PRO A 670 -11.03 21.47 -35.68
N PRO A 671 -10.72 22.10 -36.84
CA PRO A 671 -11.75 22.56 -37.77
C PRO A 671 -12.69 21.41 -38.18
N GLY A 672 -13.99 21.58 -37.95
CA GLY A 672 -15.02 20.58 -38.28
C GLY A 672 -15.40 19.60 -37.16
N GLU A 673 -14.69 19.62 -36.03
CA GLU A 673 -14.99 18.75 -34.87
C GLU A 673 -15.55 19.54 -33.68
N ALA A 674 -16.49 18.95 -32.93
CA ALA A 674 -17.03 19.52 -31.69
C ALA A 674 -16.47 18.83 -30.43
N ILE A 675 -15.33 18.15 -30.57
CA ILE A 675 -14.75 17.26 -29.56
C ILE A 675 -13.61 17.99 -28.83
N LYS A 676 -13.52 17.78 -27.50
CA LYS A 676 -12.47 18.36 -26.65
C LYS A 676 -11.09 17.87 -27.11
N ASN A 677 -10.26 18.77 -27.64
CA ASN A 677 -8.85 18.48 -27.86
C ASN A 677 -8.09 18.40 -26.52
N ARG A 678 -7.60 17.20 -26.17
CA ARG A 678 -6.82 16.97 -24.93
C ARG A 678 -5.31 17.06 -25.15
N GLU A 679 -4.87 17.19 -26.40
CA GLU A 679 -3.45 17.28 -26.76
C GLU A 679 -2.90 18.68 -26.51
N ASP A 680 -3.77 19.70 -26.52
CA ASP A 680 -3.42 21.08 -26.20
C ASP A 680 -3.57 21.38 -24.69
N HIS A 681 -2.48 21.69 -23.99
CA HIS A 681 -2.46 22.01 -22.56
C HIS A 681 -3.29 23.25 -22.15
N ARG A 682 -3.71 24.09 -23.09
CA ARG A 682 -4.57 25.25 -22.83
C ARG A 682 -5.97 24.86 -22.35
N HIS A 683 -6.40 23.61 -22.56
CA HIS A 683 -7.71 23.14 -22.09
C HIS A 683 -7.88 23.18 -20.56
N HIS A 684 -6.79 23.13 -19.79
CA HIS A 684 -6.84 23.26 -18.33
C HIS A 684 -7.28 24.67 -17.90
N ALA A 685 -6.87 25.71 -18.64
CA ALA A 685 -7.31 27.08 -18.37
C ALA A 685 -8.81 27.25 -18.66
N ILE A 686 -9.33 26.62 -19.72
CA ILE A 686 -10.77 26.57 -20.02
C ILE A 686 -11.54 25.90 -18.87
N ASP A 687 -11.04 24.78 -18.37
CA ASP A 687 -11.63 24.08 -17.23
C ASP A 687 -11.61 24.98 -15.98
N ALA A 688 -10.53 25.72 -15.75
CA ALA A 688 -10.42 26.70 -14.67
C ALA A 688 -11.40 27.88 -14.80
N VAL A 689 -11.69 28.38 -16.01
CA VAL A 689 -12.74 29.39 -16.24
C VAL A 689 -14.10 28.85 -15.79
N VAL A 690 -14.44 27.62 -16.19
CA VAL A 690 -15.70 26.98 -15.79
C VAL A 690 -15.75 26.80 -14.28
N ILE A 691 -14.66 26.35 -13.66
CA ILE A 691 -14.58 26.21 -12.20
C ILE A 691 -14.78 27.56 -11.50
N ALA A 692 -14.15 28.62 -12.01
CA ALA A 692 -14.32 29.98 -11.48
C ALA A 692 -15.77 30.46 -11.59
N LEU A 693 -16.57 30.00 -12.55
CA LEU A 693 -18.00 30.34 -12.69
C LEU A 693 -18.93 29.49 -11.80
N THR A 694 -18.48 28.30 -11.37
CA THR A 694 -19.31 27.33 -10.64
C THR A 694 -19.57 27.67 -9.17
N SER A 695 -20.37 28.71 -8.92
CA SER A 695 -20.78 29.13 -7.58
C SER A 695 -21.90 28.25 -7.00
N ARG A 696 -22.05 28.25 -5.66
CA ARG A 696 -23.22 27.63 -5.00
C ARG A 696 -24.55 28.19 -5.52
N ARG A 697 -24.61 29.50 -5.81
CA ARG A 697 -25.79 30.17 -6.38
C ARG A 697 -26.13 29.62 -7.77
N LEU A 698 -25.13 29.43 -8.63
CA LEU A 698 -25.31 28.81 -9.94
C LEU A 698 -25.84 27.37 -9.79
N PHE A 699 -25.27 26.57 -8.88
CA PHE A 699 -25.79 25.22 -8.61
C PHE A 699 -27.25 25.22 -8.14
N SER A 700 -27.64 26.14 -7.24
CA SER A 700 -29.03 26.29 -6.82
C SER A 700 -29.94 26.71 -7.98
N LYS A 701 -29.50 27.64 -8.85
CA LYS A 701 -30.22 28.04 -10.07
C LYS A 701 -30.41 26.84 -11.02
N LEU A 702 -29.35 26.08 -11.27
CA LEU A 702 -29.37 24.89 -12.13
C LEU A 702 -30.26 23.78 -11.56
N SER A 703 -30.24 23.55 -10.25
CA SER A 703 -31.12 22.58 -9.60
C SER A 703 -32.60 22.96 -9.73
N ARG A 704 -32.94 24.25 -9.59
CA ARG A 704 -34.31 24.75 -9.80
C ARG A 704 -34.72 24.70 -11.27
N LEU A 705 -33.80 24.95 -12.19
CA LEU A 705 -34.04 24.80 -13.62
C LEU A 705 -34.28 23.34 -13.99
N SER A 706 -33.44 22.40 -13.54
CA SER A 706 -33.61 20.96 -13.79
C SER A 706 -34.96 20.45 -13.26
N ALA A 707 -35.40 20.91 -12.09
CA ALA A 707 -36.73 20.59 -11.57
C ALA A 707 -37.89 21.12 -12.47
N ARG A 708 -37.71 22.28 -13.12
CA ARG A 708 -38.67 22.83 -14.09
C ARG A 708 -38.68 22.08 -15.43
N TYR A 709 -37.56 21.47 -15.80
CA TYR A 709 -37.44 20.61 -16.99
C TYR A 709 -37.70 19.12 -16.68
N GLY A 710 -38.63 18.80 -15.77
CA GLY A 710 -39.02 17.41 -15.51
C GLY A 710 -37.94 16.52 -14.89
N GLY A 711 -36.91 17.11 -14.26
CA GLY A 711 -35.78 16.36 -13.68
C GLY A 711 -34.66 16.06 -14.68
N ALA A 712 -34.68 16.68 -15.86
CA ALA A 712 -33.65 16.51 -16.89
C ALA A 712 -32.25 16.87 -16.34
N SER A 713 -31.27 16.01 -16.59
CA SER A 713 -29.87 16.30 -16.30
C SER A 713 -29.38 17.49 -17.13
N ILE A 714 -28.43 18.27 -16.60
CA ILE A 714 -27.75 19.38 -17.34
C ILE A 714 -27.12 18.86 -18.65
N SER A 715 -26.83 17.56 -18.74
CA SER A 715 -26.33 16.89 -19.95
C SER A 715 -27.38 16.57 -21.02
N GLU A 716 -28.68 16.69 -20.74
CA GLU A 716 -29.78 16.28 -21.66
C GLU A 716 -30.16 17.38 -22.67
N ARG A 717 -30.43 17.01 -23.93
CA ARG A 717 -30.80 17.95 -25.01
C ARG A 717 -32.05 18.76 -24.60
N GLY A 718 -32.02 20.08 -24.78
CA GLY A 718 -33.12 21.00 -24.42
C GLY A 718 -32.91 21.90 -23.18
N PHE A 719 -31.87 21.65 -22.37
CA PHE A 719 -31.53 22.53 -21.24
C PHE A 719 -30.81 23.81 -21.71
N ALA A 720 -31.53 24.94 -21.75
CA ALA A 720 -30.99 26.25 -22.13
C ALA A 720 -30.28 26.90 -20.93
N LEU A 721 -29.03 27.33 -21.13
CA LEU A 721 -28.24 28.06 -20.12
C LEU A 721 -27.70 29.32 -20.77
N GLU A 722 -28.05 30.48 -20.20
CA GLU A 722 -27.54 31.78 -20.64
C GLU A 722 -26.02 31.87 -20.44
N ASN A 723 -25.38 32.66 -21.29
CA ASN A 723 -23.97 33.01 -21.11
C ASN A 723 -23.80 33.84 -19.82
N PRO A 724 -22.68 33.67 -19.10
CA PRO A 724 -22.38 34.47 -17.91
C PRO A 724 -22.41 35.98 -18.15
N TRP A 725 -21.94 36.43 -19.32
CA TRP A 725 -22.05 37.80 -19.82
C TRP A 725 -22.11 37.80 -21.36
N PRO A 726 -22.51 38.90 -22.03
CA PRO A 726 -22.79 38.91 -23.47
C PRO A 726 -21.63 38.43 -24.36
N THR A 727 -20.41 38.87 -24.08
CA THR A 727 -19.18 38.54 -24.84
C THR A 727 -18.42 37.33 -24.29
N PHE A 728 -19.06 36.51 -23.44
CA PHE A 728 -18.38 35.42 -22.71
C PHE A 728 -17.49 34.53 -23.59
N PHE A 729 -18.04 34.04 -24.70
CA PHE A 729 -17.32 33.10 -25.56
C PHE A 729 -16.13 33.77 -26.26
N SER A 730 -16.31 34.97 -26.81
CA SER A 730 -15.23 35.71 -27.48
C SER A 730 -14.11 36.08 -26.51
N ASP A 731 -14.45 36.53 -25.30
CA ASP A 731 -13.46 36.92 -24.29
C ASP A 731 -12.63 35.72 -23.84
N VAL A 732 -13.24 34.54 -23.73
CA VAL A 732 -12.50 33.31 -23.41
C VAL A 732 -11.59 32.92 -24.57
N CYS A 733 -12.04 32.98 -25.83
CA CYS A 733 -11.18 32.71 -26.98
C CYS A 733 -9.96 33.64 -27.02
N GLU A 734 -10.17 34.96 -26.90
CA GLU A 734 -9.10 35.95 -26.92
C GLU A 734 -8.05 35.67 -25.83
N LYS A 735 -8.50 35.36 -24.60
CA LYS A 735 -7.60 35.05 -23.49
C LYS A 735 -6.84 33.75 -23.69
N ILE A 736 -7.46 32.73 -24.27
CA ILE A 736 -6.83 31.43 -24.55
C ILE A 736 -5.84 31.50 -25.72
N ASP A 737 -6.13 32.30 -26.74
CA ASP A 737 -5.25 32.50 -27.89
C ASP A 737 -4.00 33.32 -27.52
N GLY A 738 -4.15 34.33 -26.66
CA GLY A 738 -3.02 35.12 -26.13
C GLY A 738 -2.22 34.42 -25.03
N MET A 739 -2.60 33.21 -24.59
CA MET A 739 -2.02 32.55 -23.43
C MET A 739 -0.73 31.78 -23.75
N VAL A 740 0.32 31.99 -22.94
CA VAL A 740 1.54 31.18 -22.96
C VAL A 740 1.49 30.10 -21.88
N VAL A 741 1.61 28.84 -22.27
CA VAL A 741 1.64 27.71 -21.33
C VAL A 741 2.96 27.70 -20.55
N SER A 742 2.87 27.70 -19.22
CA SER A 742 4.04 27.72 -18.34
C SER A 742 4.51 26.30 -18.03
N HIS A 743 5.75 25.96 -18.41
CA HIS A 743 6.38 24.68 -18.07
C HIS A 743 7.36 24.81 -16.89
N ALA A 744 7.24 23.93 -15.89
CA ALA A 744 8.17 23.88 -14.78
C ALA A 744 9.54 23.38 -15.22
N SER A 745 10.58 24.20 -15.02
CA SER A 745 11.95 23.83 -15.35
C SER A 745 12.49 22.73 -14.43
N ALA A 746 13.23 21.79 -15.02
CA ALA A 746 13.85 20.67 -14.33
C ALA A 746 15.37 20.84 -14.26
N ARG A 747 15.86 21.68 -13.33
CA ARG A 747 17.29 22.01 -13.19
C ARG A 747 18.02 21.11 -12.19
N LYS A 748 17.56 19.87 -12.02
CA LYS A 748 18.09 18.99 -10.98
C LYS A 748 19.38 18.33 -11.46
N ILE A 749 20.50 18.63 -10.79
CA ILE A 749 21.82 18.05 -11.09
C ILE A 749 21.99 16.57 -10.66
N SER A 750 20.99 15.99 -9.98
CA SER A 750 21.06 14.62 -9.45
C SER A 750 20.00 13.71 -10.05
N GLY A 751 20.45 12.55 -10.52
CA GLY A 751 19.65 11.51 -11.17
C GLY A 751 20.37 10.16 -11.17
N ALA A 752 19.87 9.20 -11.96
CA ALA A 752 20.65 8.00 -12.26
C ALA A 752 21.87 8.41 -13.10
N LEU A 753 23.07 8.00 -12.70
CA LEU A 753 24.32 8.35 -13.39
C LEU A 753 24.61 7.43 -14.57
N HIS A 754 24.17 6.18 -14.49
CA HIS A 754 24.37 5.15 -15.52
C HIS A 754 23.25 4.11 -15.45
N ALA A 755 23.15 3.27 -16.47
CA ALA A 755 22.22 2.13 -16.49
C ALA A 755 22.57 1.09 -15.41
N GLY A 756 21.58 0.30 -14.99
CA GLY A 756 21.76 -0.73 -13.95
C GLY A 756 22.49 -1.99 -14.43
N THR A 757 22.58 -2.21 -15.74
CA THR A 757 23.25 -3.37 -16.34
C THR A 757 24.74 -3.10 -16.44
N ALA A 758 25.56 -3.94 -15.80
CA ALA A 758 26.99 -3.94 -15.99
C ALA A 758 27.36 -4.71 -17.26
N MET A 759 28.21 -4.13 -18.11
CA MET A 759 28.74 -4.76 -19.31
C MET A 759 30.22 -5.08 -19.10
N GLY A 760 30.66 -6.26 -19.52
CA GLY A 760 32.06 -6.65 -19.52
C GLY A 760 32.73 -6.20 -20.82
N TYR A 761 33.98 -5.76 -20.73
CA TYR A 761 34.79 -5.47 -21.91
C TYR A 761 35.43 -6.75 -22.43
N LEU A 762 35.33 -7.01 -23.73
CA LEU A 762 35.97 -8.15 -24.37
C LEU A 762 37.25 -7.68 -25.09
N GLU A 763 38.38 -7.79 -24.39
CA GLU A 763 39.72 -7.56 -24.95
C GLU A 763 39.93 -8.50 -26.15
N GLY A 764 40.27 -7.92 -27.31
CA GLY A 764 40.41 -8.62 -28.59
C GLY A 764 39.25 -8.41 -29.58
N ARG A 765 38.10 -7.87 -29.14
CA ARG A 765 37.00 -7.46 -30.05
C ARG A 765 36.58 -6.00 -29.91
N GLU A 766 37.13 -5.29 -28.93
CA GLU A 766 36.85 -3.88 -28.63
C GLU A 766 35.35 -3.57 -28.45
N VAL A 767 34.60 -4.52 -27.89
CA VAL A 767 33.17 -4.37 -27.64
C VAL A 767 32.81 -4.65 -26.18
N PHE A 768 31.72 -4.03 -25.75
CA PHE A 768 31.08 -4.32 -24.47
C PHE A 768 30.00 -5.38 -24.65
N ALA A 769 30.03 -6.40 -23.80
CA ALA A 769 29.09 -7.51 -23.84
C ALA A 769 28.43 -7.74 -22.47
N TYR A 770 27.21 -8.26 -22.49
CA TYR A 770 26.54 -8.76 -21.29
C TYR A 770 25.87 -10.11 -21.60
N ARG A 771 25.66 -10.92 -20.57
CA ARG A 771 25.02 -12.23 -20.74
C ARG A 771 23.51 -12.07 -20.77
N LYS A 772 22.89 -12.60 -21.83
CA LYS A 772 21.43 -12.64 -21.99
C LYS A 772 20.97 -14.10 -22.15
N PRO A 773 19.99 -14.57 -21.36
CA PRO A 773 19.43 -15.91 -21.54
C PRO A 773 18.74 -16.09 -22.91
N LEU A 774 18.97 -17.20 -23.59
CA LEU A 774 18.42 -17.46 -24.94
C LEU A 774 16.90 -17.62 -24.96
N ASP A 775 16.30 -18.11 -23.87
CA ASP A 775 14.85 -18.20 -23.66
C ASP A 775 14.13 -16.84 -23.58
N THR A 776 14.89 -15.74 -23.61
CA THR A 776 14.37 -14.36 -23.69
C THR A 776 14.44 -13.76 -25.09
N PHE A 777 14.91 -14.51 -26.09
CA PHE A 777 15.00 -14.06 -27.47
C PHE A 777 13.64 -14.18 -28.14
N ASN A 778 13.30 -13.22 -29.00
CA ASN A 778 12.02 -13.14 -29.71
C ASN A 778 12.12 -12.43 -31.06
N LYS A 779 13.33 -12.11 -31.54
CA LYS A 779 13.57 -11.42 -32.81
C LYS A 779 14.90 -11.89 -33.38
N GLU A 780 14.96 -12.14 -34.68
CA GLU A 780 16.19 -12.58 -35.38
C GLU A 780 17.35 -11.61 -35.21
N LYS A 781 17.09 -10.31 -35.18
CA LYS A 781 18.14 -9.29 -34.94
C LYS A 781 18.94 -9.55 -33.66
N GLN A 782 18.33 -10.15 -32.63
CA GLN A 782 19.01 -10.47 -31.37
C GLN A 782 20.05 -11.59 -31.54
N LEU A 783 19.90 -12.45 -32.54
CA LEU A 783 20.89 -13.49 -32.86
C LEU A 783 22.15 -12.87 -33.43
N GLU A 784 22.03 -11.79 -34.22
CA GLU A 784 23.20 -11.06 -34.74
C GLU A 784 24.02 -10.39 -33.63
N ASP A 785 23.40 -10.08 -32.50
CA ASP A 785 24.07 -9.53 -31.32
C ASP A 785 24.93 -10.58 -30.57
N ILE A 786 24.84 -11.87 -30.93
CA ILE A 786 25.69 -12.93 -30.36
C ILE A 786 27.11 -12.72 -30.90
N GLY A 787 28.01 -12.29 -30.02
CA GLY A 787 29.38 -11.97 -30.43
C GLY A 787 30.13 -13.17 -31.01
N ASP A 788 30.00 -14.37 -30.45
CA ASP A 788 30.71 -15.55 -30.93
C ASP A 788 30.04 -16.15 -32.18
N ARG A 789 30.80 -16.24 -33.28
CA ARG A 789 30.28 -16.71 -34.58
C ARG A 789 29.77 -18.15 -34.53
N LYS A 790 30.52 -19.07 -33.90
CA LYS A 790 30.13 -20.48 -33.83
C LYS A 790 28.87 -20.64 -32.99
N ILE A 791 28.82 -19.95 -31.86
CA ILE A 791 27.61 -19.96 -31.01
C ILE A 791 26.43 -19.35 -31.76
N ARG A 792 26.63 -18.27 -32.52
CA ARG A 792 25.57 -17.67 -33.34
C ARG A 792 25.00 -18.65 -34.37
N GLU A 793 25.87 -19.35 -35.09
CA GLU A 793 25.48 -20.36 -36.09
C GLU A 793 24.67 -21.49 -35.46
N ILE A 794 25.12 -22.02 -34.31
CA ILE A 794 24.40 -23.08 -33.57
C ILE A 794 23.02 -22.60 -33.11
N VAL A 795 22.93 -21.39 -32.57
CA VAL A 795 21.65 -20.83 -32.10
C VAL A 795 20.71 -20.57 -33.29
N LYS A 796 21.21 -20.12 -34.44
CA LYS A 796 20.42 -19.97 -35.67
C LYS A 796 19.91 -21.31 -36.20
N ALA A 797 20.79 -22.30 -36.34
CA ALA A 797 20.40 -23.64 -36.79
C ALA A 797 19.29 -24.24 -35.90
N ARG A 798 19.40 -24.05 -34.58
CA ARG A 798 18.36 -24.45 -33.64
C ARG A 798 17.05 -23.69 -33.83
N LEU A 799 17.08 -22.42 -34.22
CA LEU A 799 15.86 -21.68 -34.52
C LEU A 799 15.20 -22.19 -35.81
N ASP A 800 16.02 -22.50 -36.82
CA ASP A 800 15.57 -23.01 -38.11
C ASP A 800 14.94 -24.41 -37.99
N GLU A 801 15.50 -25.28 -37.13
CA GLU A 801 14.90 -26.57 -36.75
C GLU A 801 13.47 -26.44 -36.18
N HIS A 802 13.14 -25.28 -35.62
CA HIS A 802 11.83 -24.96 -35.04
C HIS A 802 11.07 -23.95 -35.90
N SER A 803 11.38 -23.88 -37.19
CA SER A 803 10.67 -23.04 -38.18
C SER A 803 10.58 -21.56 -37.77
N GLY A 804 11.60 -21.02 -37.12
CA GLY A 804 11.59 -19.61 -36.66
C GLY A 804 10.89 -19.37 -35.32
N ASP A 805 10.34 -20.39 -34.66
CA ASP A 805 9.69 -20.23 -33.35
C ASP A 805 10.72 -20.19 -32.21
N PHE A 806 11.00 -18.98 -31.73
CA PHE A 806 11.89 -18.73 -30.60
C PHE A 806 11.51 -19.45 -29.31
N LYS A 807 10.21 -19.59 -29.03
CA LYS A 807 9.71 -20.20 -27.80
C LYS A 807 9.92 -21.70 -27.85
N ALA A 808 9.65 -22.33 -28.98
CA ALA A 808 9.92 -23.75 -29.20
C ALA A 808 11.44 -24.04 -29.19
N ALA A 809 12.23 -23.23 -29.90
CA ALA A 809 13.68 -23.39 -30.01
C ALA A 809 14.43 -23.26 -28.68
N PHE A 810 14.04 -22.28 -27.84
CA PHE A 810 14.81 -21.89 -26.66
C PHE A 810 14.07 -22.01 -25.32
N GLY A 811 12.79 -22.40 -25.31
CA GLY A 811 11.99 -22.49 -24.09
C GLY A 811 12.42 -23.59 -23.11
N ASN A 812 12.97 -24.70 -23.62
CA ASN A 812 13.26 -25.92 -22.85
C ASN A 812 14.76 -26.28 -22.80
N LEU A 813 15.66 -25.28 -22.81
CA LEU A 813 17.12 -25.48 -22.87
C LEU A 813 17.74 -26.29 -21.71
N LYS A 814 16.99 -26.53 -20.62
CA LYS A 814 17.43 -27.42 -19.53
C LYS A 814 17.25 -28.90 -19.86
N GLU A 815 16.21 -29.23 -20.60
CA GLU A 815 15.87 -30.61 -20.99
C GLU A 815 16.52 -30.96 -22.33
N LYS A 816 16.62 -29.97 -23.23
CA LYS A 816 17.25 -30.09 -24.54
C LYS A 816 18.32 -29.00 -24.69
N PRO A 817 19.52 -29.20 -24.11
CA PRO A 817 20.60 -28.22 -24.20
C PRO A 817 21.05 -28.03 -25.66
N LEU A 818 21.52 -26.83 -25.98
CA LEU A 818 22.09 -26.48 -27.30
C LEU A 818 23.43 -27.17 -27.58
N LEU A 819 24.16 -27.51 -26.52
CA LEU A 819 25.45 -28.17 -26.56
C LEU A 819 25.43 -29.26 -25.51
N HIS A 820 25.65 -30.51 -25.92
CA HIS A 820 25.99 -31.57 -25.00
C HIS A 820 27.43 -31.32 -24.55
N LEU A 821 27.60 -31.06 -23.25
CA LEU A 821 28.92 -31.09 -22.62
C LEU A 821 29.15 -32.55 -22.28
N ASP A 822 29.92 -33.25 -23.11
CA ASP A 822 30.49 -34.55 -22.75
C ASP A 822 31.48 -34.41 -21.58
#